data_AF-A0A4R2ETA4-F1
#
_entry.id   AF-A0A4R2ETA4-F1
#
_cell.length_a   1.000
_cell.length_b   1.000
_cell.length_c   1.000
_cell.angle_alpha   90.00
_cell.angle_beta   90.00
_cell.angle_gamma   90.00
#
_symmetry.space_group_name_H-M   'P 1'
#
loop_
_entity.id
_entity.type
_entity.pdbx_description
1 polymer ?
#
loop_
_entity_poly.entity_id
_entity_poly.type
_entity_poly.pdbx_seq_one_letter_code
_entity_poly.pdbx_strand_id
1 'polypeptide(L)'
;MKEEVNQPLNLAFEYVNFTSKNIFLTGKAGTGKTTFLHDLKKESVKRMIVVAPTGVAAINAGGVTIHSFFQLAFGPHIPKDSEVDRGIEIPVLADNLPSYQKFSKEKINIIRSLDLLVIDEISMVRSDLLDGIDEVLRRYRNRYKPFGGVQLLMIGDLQQLSPVVKEDEWSLLNKYYETPFFFSSRALRQTELVSIELKHIYRQSDAIFIDILNKVRENHIDEAALTELNKRYIPNLERRDGDDYITLTTHNSQAHSINDAQLSKIGKESFKYRATITGNFPEYSYPTEQELELKVGAQVMFVKNDSSPEKLFYNGKIGVVSDIDDDGIWVQCSDDDSPINVLLARWDNTKYCLDPATDAIVEEVVGSFEQYPLKLAWAITIHKSQGLTFEKVVVDAKAAFASGQVYVALSRCKTLEGLVLSSPISSNNIKTDSVVKSFSQKVEKNVPTLLHLEQGKRDYQKQLLLELFMFDSIIRSLNYCRKLSTEHSDAINEVLRTSILGIISRFKGEVLDVSDKFRNQLVSLVAQNEGDVENNDVIKERVNKGCAYFAEKINEIALKGIESLSIDIDNKAVNKSFTDSIRRVEDEIRIKLQCLGALQSGFKVKIYLESRAKASIDKGVGKVERKKTESKLLANVVNPELYLALKSWRESKAEELDVPIYMVFPQKTLYDLLLKLPTKMADLKSIKGFGDKRLKQFGPEIIDIIADYCEDNGLAYEKSYQIEYSERKEKKQKTAEKVDTKKVSLDLFKEGLTIERIASERGLAVSTVEGHLSHFLVAGELDIYQIINSNKVDKIVDYFENQADQGLLDAKIALGDDCSYGEIRMVKAYLRSKYNL
;
A
#
# COMPACT_ATOMS: atom_id res chain seq x y z
N MET A 1 8.54 8.96 -45.56
CA MET A 1 8.90 7.58 -45.18
C MET A 1 9.31 7.43 -43.72
N LYS A 2 10.28 8.19 -43.16
CA LYS A 2 10.60 8.10 -41.70
C LYS A 2 9.47 8.61 -40.78
N GLU A 3 8.68 9.59 -41.21
CA GLU A 3 7.58 10.16 -40.40
C GLU A 3 6.37 9.22 -40.25
N GLU A 4 5.99 8.46 -41.28
CA GLU A 4 4.85 7.53 -41.22
C GLU A 4 5.11 6.32 -40.30
N VAL A 5 6.37 5.85 -40.24
CA VAL A 5 6.77 4.69 -39.41
C VAL A 5 6.67 5.00 -37.90
N ASN A 6 6.86 6.26 -37.51
CA ASN A 6 6.80 6.70 -36.10
C ASN A 6 5.42 7.18 -35.64
N GLN A 7 4.42 7.28 -36.53
CA GLN A 7 3.10 7.81 -36.16
C GLN A 7 2.42 7.03 -35.00
N PRO A 8 2.37 5.69 -34.97
CA PRO A 8 1.74 4.96 -33.87
C PRO A 8 2.48 5.10 -32.53
N LEU A 9 3.82 5.20 -32.57
CA LEU A 9 4.65 5.40 -31.38
C LEU A 9 4.46 6.80 -30.81
N ASN A 10 4.47 7.83 -31.66
CA ASN A 10 4.19 9.20 -31.26
C ASN A 10 2.76 9.35 -30.74
N LEU A 11 1.79 8.70 -31.38
CA LEU A 11 0.41 8.67 -30.92
C LEU A 11 0.30 8.06 -29.51
N ALA A 12 0.96 6.92 -29.27
CA ALA A 12 1.01 6.29 -27.96
C ALA A 12 1.66 7.21 -26.91
N PHE A 13 2.78 7.85 -27.26
CA PHE A 13 3.47 8.80 -26.38
C PHE A 13 2.57 9.98 -25.97
N GLU A 14 1.86 10.56 -26.94
CA GLU A 14 0.93 11.66 -26.71
C GLU A 14 -0.26 11.24 -25.83
N TYR A 15 -0.86 10.08 -26.09
CA TYR A 15 -1.93 9.53 -25.24
C TYR A 15 -1.46 9.31 -23.80
N VAL A 16 -0.26 8.73 -23.63
CA VAL A 16 0.31 8.48 -22.30
C VAL A 16 0.53 9.80 -21.56
N ASN A 17 1.16 10.80 -22.17
CA ASN A 17 1.53 12.02 -21.44
C ASN A 17 0.37 12.99 -21.24
N PHE A 18 -0.53 13.12 -22.22
CA PHE A 18 -1.47 14.23 -22.26
C PHE A 18 -2.95 13.83 -22.13
N THR A 19 -3.26 12.57 -21.84
CA THR A 19 -4.65 12.14 -21.58
C THR A 19 -4.80 11.39 -20.26
N SER A 20 -6.03 11.09 -19.83
CA SER A 20 -6.31 10.17 -18.71
C SER A 20 -6.77 8.78 -19.15
N LYS A 21 -6.69 8.45 -20.45
CA LYS A 21 -7.21 7.19 -21.00
C LYS A 21 -6.27 6.03 -20.70
N ASN A 22 -6.80 4.87 -20.34
CA ASN A 22 -6.01 3.66 -20.23
C ASN A 22 -5.61 3.19 -21.63
N ILE A 23 -4.37 2.74 -21.79
CA ILE A 23 -3.80 2.43 -23.10
C ILE A 23 -3.37 0.97 -23.12
N PHE A 24 -3.80 0.24 -24.15
CA PHE A 24 -3.25 -1.05 -24.52
C PHE A 24 -2.37 -0.86 -25.77
N LEU A 25 -1.06 -0.87 -25.56
CA LEU A 25 -0.07 -0.81 -26.62
C LEU A 25 0.29 -2.23 -27.04
N THR A 26 -0.22 -2.62 -28.21
CA THR A 26 0.03 -3.93 -28.80
C THR A 26 0.85 -3.81 -30.06
N GLY A 27 1.29 -4.93 -30.59
CA GLY A 27 2.00 -5.02 -31.84
C GLY A 27 2.67 -6.35 -31.98
N LYS A 28 2.94 -6.71 -33.23
CA LYS A 28 3.65 -7.93 -33.59
C LYS A 28 4.98 -8.07 -32.86
N ALA A 29 5.52 -9.28 -32.85
CA ALA A 29 6.81 -9.51 -32.23
C ALA A 29 7.92 -8.69 -32.95
N GLY A 30 8.71 -7.91 -32.20
CA GLY A 30 9.79 -7.10 -32.77
C GLY A 30 9.38 -5.73 -33.32
N THR A 31 8.28 -5.14 -32.84
CA THR A 31 7.79 -3.82 -33.28
C THR A 31 8.32 -2.61 -32.48
N GLY A 32 9.31 -2.80 -31.60
CA GLY A 32 9.92 -1.69 -30.83
C GLY A 32 9.23 -1.32 -29.52
N LYS A 33 8.37 -2.19 -28.95
CA LYS A 33 7.68 -1.96 -27.66
C LYS A 33 8.63 -1.64 -26.49
N THR A 34 9.71 -2.40 -26.35
CA THR A 34 10.71 -2.17 -25.29
C THR A 34 11.45 -0.86 -25.47
N THR A 35 11.78 -0.49 -26.71
CA THR A 35 12.40 0.81 -27.02
C THR A 35 11.50 1.97 -26.63
N PHE A 36 10.20 1.90 -26.97
CA PHE A 36 9.20 2.89 -26.56
C PHE A 36 9.15 3.09 -25.04
N LEU A 37 9.21 2.00 -24.27
CA LEU A 37 9.21 2.06 -22.81
C LEU A 37 10.45 2.79 -22.26
N HIS A 38 11.63 2.54 -22.84
CA HIS A 38 12.86 3.23 -22.43
C HIS A 38 12.83 4.73 -22.72
N ASP A 39 12.28 5.14 -23.86
CA ASP A 39 12.15 6.55 -24.22
C ASP A 39 11.11 7.25 -23.34
N LEU A 40 9.98 6.58 -23.09
CA LEU A 40 8.94 7.09 -22.19
C LEU A 40 9.46 7.36 -20.77
N LYS A 41 10.31 6.48 -20.22
CA LYS A 41 10.92 6.69 -18.89
C LYS A 41 11.75 7.96 -18.79
N LYS A 42 12.39 8.38 -19.89
CA LYS A 42 13.26 9.56 -19.92
C LYS A 42 12.46 10.85 -20.08
N GLU A 43 11.37 10.80 -20.85
CA GLU A 43 10.69 12.00 -21.34
C GLU A 43 9.29 12.22 -20.72
N SER A 44 8.73 11.24 -19.99
CA SER A 44 7.37 11.36 -19.47
C SER A 44 7.23 12.47 -18.43
N VAL A 45 6.12 13.21 -18.51
CA VAL A 45 5.73 14.23 -17.52
C VAL A 45 5.00 13.62 -16.31
N LYS A 46 4.66 12.33 -16.38
CA LYS A 46 3.89 11.64 -15.35
C LYS A 46 4.81 10.87 -14.43
N ARG A 47 4.49 10.92 -13.13
CA ARG A 47 5.16 10.07 -12.16
C ARG A 47 4.73 8.63 -12.41
N MET A 48 5.69 7.79 -12.81
CA MET A 48 5.41 6.46 -13.30
C MET A 48 6.14 5.37 -12.54
N ILE A 49 5.56 4.18 -12.55
CA ILE A 49 6.15 2.95 -12.04
C ILE A 49 5.98 1.89 -13.12
N VAL A 50 7.04 1.09 -13.32
CA VAL A 50 7.03 -0.02 -14.26
C VAL A 50 6.96 -1.32 -13.50
N VAL A 51 5.98 -2.14 -13.86
CA VAL A 51 5.82 -3.49 -13.33
C VAL A 51 5.71 -4.51 -14.45
N ALA A 52 6.08 -5.76 -14.14
CA ALA A 52 5.91 -6.90 -15.03
C ALA A 52 5.46 -8.15 -14.25
N PRO A 53 4.86 -9.15 -14.89
CA PRO A 53 4.37 -10.36 -14.23
C PRO A 53 5.49 -11.30 -13.75
N THR A 54 6.66 -11.30 -14.40
CA THR A 54 7.79 -12.17 -14.09
C THR A 54 9.07 -11.39 -13.75
N GLY A 55 9.99 -12.01 -13.00
CA GLY A 55 11.25 -11.36 -12.59
C GLY A 55 12.13 -10.94 -13.76
N VAL A 56 12.30 -11.80 -14.77
CA VAL A 56 13.10 -11.50 -15.97
C VAL A 56 12.48 -10.36 -16.78
N ALA A 57 11.15 -10.36 -16.96
CA ALA A 57 10.46 -9.28 -17.66
C ALA A 57 10.60 -7.95 -16.90
N ALA A 58 10.52 -7.99 -15.55
CA ALA A 58 10.70 -6.81 -14.72
C ALA A 58 12.11 -6.22 -14.89
N ILE A 59 13.16 -7.05 -14.81
CA ILE A 59 14.55 -6.61 -15.02
C ILE A 59 14.74 -6.01 -16.41
N ASN A 60 14.22 -6.67 -17.45
CA ASN A 60 14.34 -6.18 -18.84
C ASN A 60 13.60 -4.85 -19.07
N ALA A 61 12.45 -4.66 -18.43
CA ALA A 61 11.70 -3.41 -18.47
C ALA A 61 12.33 -2.32 -17.58
N GLY A 62 13.34 -2.66 -16.77
CA GLY A 62 13.90 -1.81 -15.71
C GLY A 62 12.86 -1.49 -14.63
N GLY A 63 12.03 -2.45 -14.26
CA GLY A 63 10.98 -2.30 -13.28
C GLY A 63 11.05 -3.39 -12.22
N VAL A 64 9.94 -3.56 -11.51
CA VAL A 64 9.80 -4.59 -10.46
C VAL A 64 8.64 -5.53 -10.78
N THR A 65 8.51 -6.64 -10.07
CA THR A 65 7.35 -7.53 -10.30
C THR A 65 6.06 -6.91 -9.74
N ILE A 66 4.91 -7.24 -10.35
CA ILE A 66 3.58 -6.87 -9.84
C ILE A 66 3.43 -7.33 -8.38
N HIS A 67 3.80 -8.58 -8.09
CA HIS A 67 3.70 -9.18 -6.77
C HIS A 67 4.56 -8.44 -5.73
N SER A 68 5.80 -8.10 -6.05
CA SER A 68 6.68 -7.36 -5.12
C SER A 68 6.20 -5.92 -4.89
N PHE A 69 5.74 -5.23 -5.94
CA PHE A 69 5.29 -3.85 -5.81
C PHE A 69 3.96 -3.74 -5.07
N PHE A 70 2.96 -4.56 -5.40
CA PHE A 70 1.65 -4.49 -4.76
C PHE A 70 1.51 -5.41 -3.54
N GLN A 71 2.55 -6.18 -3.19
CA GLN A 71 2.50 -7.18 -2.09
C GLN A 71 1.28 -8.11 -2.21
N LEU A 72 0.99 -8.52 -3.44
CA LEU A 72 -0.09 -9.45 -3.75
C LEU A 72 0.44 -10.89 -3.58
N ALA A 73 -0.41 -11.77 -3.06
CA ALA A 73 -0.12 -13.20 -3.00
C ALA A 73 -0.11 -13.81 -4.42
N PHE A 74 0.61 -14.92 -4.60
CA PHE A 74 0.68 -15.63 -5.89
C PHE A 74 -0.58 -16.44 -6.23
N GLY A 75 -1.50 -16.63 -5.26
CA GLY A 75 -2.76 -17.36 -5.46
C GLY A 75 -3.83 -16.55 -6.18
N PRO A 76 -4.99 -17.17 -6.51
CA PRO A 76 -6.10 -16.47 -7.13
C PRO A 76 -6.66 -15.38 -6.22
N HIS A 77 -6.93 -14.20 -6.78
CA HIS A 77 -7.51 -13.08 -6.06
C HIS A 77 -9.03 -13.03 -6.23
N ILE A 78 -9.78 -13.35 -5.18
CA ILE A 78 -11.25 -13.38 -5.22
C ILE A 78 -11.82 -12.00 -4.87
N PRO A 79 -12.70 -11.41 -5.71
CA PRO A 79 -13.37 -10.15 -5.40
C PRO A 79 -14.25 -10.24 -4.15
N LYS A 80 -14.12 -9.27 -3.23
CA LYS A 80 -14.83 -9.27 -1.93
C LYS A 80 -16.28 -8.80 -1.95
N ASP A 81 -16.71 -8.19 -3.05
CA ASP A 81 -18.03 -7.53 -3.17
C ASP A 81 -19.09 -8.37 -3.89
N SER A 82 -18.86 -9.67 -4.10
CA SER A 82 -19.80 -10.52 -4.82
C SER A 82 -20.91 -11.06 -3.92
N GLU A 83 -22.18 -10.79 -4.29
CA GLU A 83 -23.39 -11.40 -3.70
C GLU A 83 -23.35 -12.95 -3.67
N VAL A 84 -22.45 -13.55 -4.44
CA VAL A 84 -22.13 -14.99 -4.51
C VAL A 84 -21.66 -15.57 -3.16
N ASP A 85 -21.17 -14.73 -2.23
CA ASP A 85 -20.64 -15.18 -0.92
C ASP A 85 -21.72 -15.50 0.13
N ARG A 86 -23.01 -15.27 -0.14
CA ARG A 86 -24.07 -15.52 0.87
C ARG A 86 -24.49 -16.99 1.05
N GLY A 87 -23.85 -17.95 0.37
CA GLY A 87 -24.26 -19.35 0.45
C GLY A 87 -23.20 -20.41 0.11
N ILE A 88 -21.92 -20.03 -0.01
CA ILE A 88 -20.84 -20.98 -0.30
C ILE A 88 -19.91 -21.02 0.91
N GLU A 89 -19.79 -22.19 1.55
CA GLU A 89 -18.67 -22.48 2.44
C GLU A 89 -17.39 -22.37 1.61
N ILE A 90 -16.73 -21.21 1.70
CA ILE A 90 -15.38 -21.06 1.17
C ILE A 90 -14.51 -21.99 2.00
N PRO A 91 -13.78 -22.95 1.40
CA PRO A 91 -12.89 -23.83 2.15
C PRO A 91 -11.97 -22.99 3.04
N VAL A 92 -11.68 -23.51 4.23
CA VAL A 92 -10.89 -22.99 5.37
C VAL A 92 -9.51 -22.38 5.01
N LEU A 93 -9.13 -22.35 3.72
CA LEU A 93 -7.99 -21.60 3.20
C LEU A 93 -8.21 -20.07 3.16
N ALA A 94 -9.44 -19.58 3.26
CA ALA A 94 -9.74 -18.13 3.26
C ALA A 94 -9.54 -17.44 4.62
N ASP A 95 -9.59 -18.17 5.74
CA ASP A 95 -9.27 -17.59 7.07
C ASP A 95 -7.78 -17.26 7.23
N ASN A 96 -6.94 -17.76 6.32
CA ASN A 96 -5.54 -17.40 6.15
C ASN A 96 -5.30 -16.47 4.94
N LEU A 97 -6.31 -15.72 4.48
CA LEU A 97 -6.06 -14.57 3.61
C LEU A 97 -5.12 -13.64 4.37
N PRO A 98 -3.88 -13.39 3.89
CA PRO A 98 -2.93 -12.58 4.63
C PRO A 98 -3.60 -11.24 4.90
N SER A 99 -3.77 -10.91 6.18
CA SER A 99 -3.99 -9.54 6.64
C SER A 99 -3.06 -8.68 5.80
N TYR A 100 -3.64 -7.90 4.88
CA TYR A 100 -2.86 -7.12 3.90
C TYR A 100 -1.68 -6.52 4.63
N GLN A 101 -0.47 -6.96 4.29
CA GLN A 101 0.73 -6.47 4.95
C GLN A 101 0.67 -4.95 4.91
N LYS A 102 0.79 -4.32 6.08
CA LYS A 102 0.71 -2.86 6.15
C LYS A 102 1.85 -2.30 5.32
N PHE A 103 1.52 -1.51 4.31
CA PHE A 103 2.54 -0.85 3.49
C PHE A 103 3.31 0.15 4.36
N SER A 104 4.60 0.28 4.10
CA SER A 104 5.40 1.34 4.70
C SER A 104 4.83 2.71 4.33
N LYS A 105 5.11 3.73 5.15
CA LYS A 105 4.66 5.11 4.87
C LYS A 105 5.18 5.59 3.51
N GLU A 106 6.43 5.29 3.21
CA GLU A 106 7.07 5.62 1.92
C GLU A 106 6.32 4.99 0.75
N LYS A 107 6.02 3.68 0.83
CA LYS A 107 5.28 2.97 -0.22
C LYS A 107 3.86 3.53 -0.41
N ILE A 108 3.19 3.91 0.67
CA ILE A 108 1.90 4.60 0.60
C ILE A 108 2.04 5.95 -0.11
N ASN A 109 3.11 6.70 0.18
CA ASN A 109 3.38 7.99 -0.47
C ASN A 109 3.67 7.82 -1.97
N ILE A 110 4.47 6.82 -2.35
CA ILE A 110 4.72 6.45 -3.74
C ILE A 110 3.39 6.18 -4.46
N ILE A 111 2.55 5.28 -3.93
CA ILE A 111 1.24 4.94 -4.51
C ILE A 111 0.32 6.16 -4.61
N ARG A 112 0.30 7.03 -3.59
CA ARG A 112 -0.51 8.26 -3.60
C ARG A 112 -0.08 9.20 -4.73
N SER A 113 1.22 9.37 -4.91
CA SER A 113 1.82 10.26 -5.91
C SER A 113 1.84 9.70 -7.34
N LEU A 114 1.44 8.44 -7.54
CA LEU A 114 1.52 7.75 -8.82
C LEU A 114 0.50 8.30 -9.83
N ASP A 115 0.94 8.70 -11.02
CA ASP A 115 0.07 9.15 -12.12
C ASP A 115 -0.13 8.06 -13.18
N LEU A 116 0.92 7.29 -13.46
CA LEU A 116 0.98 6.27 -14.52
C LEU A 116 1.51 4.94 -13.97
N LEU A 117 0.78 3.85 -14.20
CA LEU A 117 1.29 2.49 -13.99
C LEU A 117 1.53 1.84 -15.34
N VAL A 118 2.78 1.49 -15.61
CA VAL A 118 3.14 0.73 -16.81
C VAL A 118 3.22 -0.74 -16.45
N ILE A 119 2.51 -1.57 -17.20
CA ILE A 119 2.52 -3.03 -17.05
C ILE A 119 3.07 -3.60 -18.35
N ASP A 120 4.32 -4.06 -18.32
CA ASP A 120 4.93 -4.78 -19.44
C ASP A 120 4.52 -6.26 -19.39
N GLU A 121 4.47 -6.90 -20.56
CA GLU A 121 3.98 -8.26 -20.76
C GLU A 121 2.56 -8.51 -20.20
N ILE A 122 1.64 -7.57 -20.43
CA ILE A 122 0.24 -7.66 -19.96
C ILE A 122 -0.48 -8.94 -20.43
N SER A 123 -0.05 -9.57 -21.52
CA SER A 123 -0.65 -10.80 -22.02
C SER A 123 -0.55 -11.97 -21.03
N MET A 124 0.43 -11.96 -20.12
CA MET A 124 0.58 -12.95 -19.06
C MET A 124 -0.18 -12.60 -17.77
N VAL A 125 -0.79 -11.42 -17.69
CA VAL A 125 -1.49 -10.95 -16.49
C VAL A 125 -2.92 -11.46 -16.47
N ARG A 126 -3.28 -12.13 -15.36
CA ARG A 126 -4.65 -12.60 -15.15
C ARG A 126 -5.62 -11.47 -14.79
N SER A 127 -6.91 -11.66 -15.08
CA SER A 127 -7.98 -10.72 -14.74
C SER A 127 -8.09 -10.42 -13.25
N ASP A 128 -7.95 -11.45 -12.40
CA ASP A 128 -7.98 -11.34 -10.93
C ASP A 128 -6.80 -10.53 -10.39
N LEU A 129 -5.61 -10.73 -10.96
CA LEU A 129 -4.41 -10.00 -10.56
C LEU A 129 -4.56 -8.50 -10.88
N LEU A 130 -5.14 -8.15 -12.02
CA LEU A 130 -5.40 -6.76 -12.40
C LEU A 130 -6.45 -6.10 -11.48
N ASP A 131 -7.48 -6.83 -11.05
CA ASP A 131 -8.44 -6.33 -10.05
C ASP A 131 -7.79 -6.23 -8.65
N GLY A 132 -6.83 -7.09 -8.32
CA GLY A 132 -6.01 -6.95 -7.10
C GLY A 132 -5.18 -5.66 -7.09
N ILE A 133 -4.64 -5.25 -8.25
CA ILE A 133 -4.00 -3.93 -8.43
C ILE A 133 -5.02 -2.80 -8.18
N ASP A 134 -6.23 -2.92 -8.74
CA ASP A 134 -7.32 -1.96 -8.52
C ASP A 134 -7.67 -1.80 -7.03
N GLU A 135 -7.83 -2.89 -6.27
CA GLU A 135 -8.14 -2.84 -4.84
C GLU A 135 -7.07 -2.07 -4.06
N VAL A 136 -5.78 -2.34 -4.32
CA VAL A 136 -4.67 -1.65 -3.65
C VAL A 136 -4.65 -0.16 -4.01
N LEU A 137 -4.82 0.19 -5.28
CA LEU A 137 -4.82 1.60 -5.72
C LEU A 137 -6.03 2.36 -5.18
N ARG A 138 -7.23 1.77 -5.17
CA ARG A 138 -8.44 2.35 -4.57
C ARG A 138 -8.28 2.57 -3.07
N ARG A 139 -7.63 1.63 -2.37
CA ARG A 139 -7.40 1.72 -0.91
C ARG A 139 -6.50 2.89 -0.52
N TYR A 140 -5.43 3.12 -1.26
CA TYR A 140 -4.42 4.12 -0.88
C TYR A 140 -4.54 5.46 -1.62
N ARG A 141 -5.27 5.51 -2.75
CA ARG A 141 -5.57 6.74 -3.52
C ARG A 141 -7.04 7.13 -3.41
N ASN A 142 -7.84 6.87 -4.45
CA ASN A 142 -9.24 7.25 -4.54
C ASN A 142 -10.14 6.02 -4.67
N ARG A 143 -10.86 5.67 -3.59
CA ARG A 143 -11.72 4.49 -3.53
C ARG A 143 -12.87 4.45 -4.55
N TYR A 144 -13.22 5.59 -5.14
CA TYR A 144 -14.38 5.73 -6.03
C TYR A 144 -14.02 5.73 -7.51
N LYS A 145 -12.72 5.66 -7.85
CA LYS A 145 -12.25 5.62 -9.24
C LYS A 145 -11.57 4.28 -9.52
N PRO A 146 -11.80 3.66 -10.69
CA PRO A 146 -10.98 2.54 -11.15
C PRO A 146 -9.49 2.87 -11.06
N PHE A 147 -8.70 1.90 -10.61
CA PHE A 147 -7.27 1.97 -10.33
C PHE A 147 -6.88 3.16 -9.46
N GLY A 148 -7.76 3.59 -8.56
CA GLY A 148 -7.54 4.78 -7.74
C GLY A 148 -7.37 6.07 -8.55
N GLY A 149 -7.77 6.08 -9.83
CA GLY A 149 -7.52 7.17 -10.79
C GLY A 149 -6.11 7.18 -11.38
N VAL A 150 -5.33 6.10 -11.26
CA VAL A 150 -4.05 5.92 -11.99
C VAL A 150 -4.35 5.58 -13.44
N GLN A 151 -3.62 6.18 -14.39
CA GLN A 151 -3.68 5.77 -15.78
C GLN A 151 -2.85 4.49 -15.98
N LEU A 152 -3.37 3.53 -16.73
CA LEU A 152 -2.64 2.32 -17.10
C LEU A 152 -2.05 2.43 -18.50
N LEU A 153 -0.77 2.08 -18.65
CA LEU A 153 -0.17 1.73 -19.92
C LEU A 153 0.16 0.23 -19.89
N MET A 154 -0.58 -0.54 -20.66
CA MET A 154 -0.46 -1.98 -20.74
C MET A 154 0.23 -2.34 -22.05
N ILE A 155 1.42 -2.93 -21.97
CA ILE A 155 2.25 -3.28 -23.13
C ILE A 155 2.28 -4.80 -23.26
N GLY A 156 2.02 -5.33 -24.45
CA GLY A 156 2.13 -6.77 -24.69
C GLY A 156 1.53 -7.21 -26.02
N ASP A 157 1.59 -8.50 -26.31
CA ASP A 157 1.02 -9.10 -27.52
C ASP A 157 0.18 -10.32 -27.13
N LEU A 158 -1.14 -10.19 -27.27
CA LEU A 158 -2.10 -11.22 -26.86
C LEU A 158 -1.96 -12.54 -27.65
N GLN A 159 -1.33 -12.48 -28.82
CA GLN A 159 -1.10 -13.66 -29.67
C GLN A 159 0.18 -14.42 -29.28
N GLN A 160 0.96 -13.90 -28.33
CA GLN A 160 2.07 -14.62 -27.71
C GLN A 160 1.56 -15.51 -26.58
N LEU A 161 2.22 -15.50 -25.42
CA LEU A 161 1.84 -16.37 -24.31
C LEU A 161 0.66 -15.79 -23.54
N SER A 162 -0.34 -16.66 -23.35
CA SER A 162 -1.51 -16.46 -22.50
C SER A 162 -1.13 -16.62 -21.02
N PRO A 163 -1.95 -16.09 -20.07
CA PRO A 163 -1.69 -16.32 -18.66
C PRO A 163 -1.75 -17.82 -18.34
N VAL A 164 -0.83 -18.28 -17.50
CA VAL A 164 -0.83 -19.67 -17.00
C VAL A 164 -1.84 -19.75 -15.86
N VAL A 165 -2.94 -20.49 -16.07
CA VAL A 165 -3.99 -20.70 -15.07
C VAL A 165 -4.20 -22.19 -14.90
N LYS A 166 -4.09 -22.68 -13.66
CA LYS A 166 -4.37 -24.08 -13.36
C LYS A 166 -5.89 -24.33 -13.33
N GLU A 167 -6.31 -25.57 -13.59
CA GLU A 167 -7.75 -25.90 -13.67
C GLU A 167 -8.50 -25.66 -12.36
N ASP A 168 -7.85 -25.92 -11.22
CA ASP A 168 -8.37 -25.65 -9.87
C ASP A 168 -8.52 -24.16 -9.60
N GLU A 169 -7.53 -23.34 -9.99
CA GLU A 169 -7.60 -21.88 -9.91
C GLU A 169 -8.73 -21.33 -10.80
N TRP A 170 -8.83 -21.82 -12.04
CA TRP A 170 -9.87 -21.36 -12.98
C TRP A 170 -11.28 -21.73 -12.52
N SER A 171 -11.45 -22.90 -11.91
CA SER A 171 -12.74 -23.33 -11.34
C SER A 171 -13.26 -22.41 -10.23
N LEU A 172 -12.36 -21.67 -9.57
CA LEU A 172 -12.71 -20.63 -8.60
C LEU A 172 -13.01 -19.30 -9.30
N LEU A 173 -12.18 -18.91 -10.26
CA LEU A 173 -12.22 -17.60 -10.90
C LEU A 173 -13.35 -17.46 -11.94
N ASN A 174 -13.75 -18.54 -12.61
CA ASN A 174 -14.76 -18.53 -13.67
C ASN A 174 -16.16 -18.09 -13.21
N LYS A 175 -16.41 -18.07 -11.90
CA LYS A 175 -17.63 -17.54 -11.27
C LYS A 175 -17.67 -16.02 -11.32
N TYR A 176 -16.51 -15.38 -11.39
CA TYR A 176 -16.33 -13.94 -11.28
C TYR A 176 -15.90 -13.28 -12.59
N TYR A 177 -15.19 -14.03 -13.43
CA TYR A 177 -14.57 -13.57 -14.67
C TYR A 177 -15.00 -14.45 -15.82
N GLU A 178 -15.33 -13.83 -16.96
CA GLU A 178 -15.66 -14.57 -18.19
C GLU A 178 -14.44 -15.34 -18.72
N THR A 179 -13.25 -14.74 -18.60
CA THR A 179 -12.00 -15.29 -19.14
C THR A 179 -10.82 -14.93 -18.22
N PRO A 180 -9.70 -15.69 -18.28
CA PRO A 180 -8.55 -15.40 -17.43
C PRO A 180 -7.74 -14.18 -17.88
N PHE A 181 -8.00 -13.66 -19.08
CA PHE A 181 -7.21 -12.55 -19.66
C PHE A 181 -7.49 -11.22 -18.97
N PHE A 182 -6.48 -10.34 -18.91
CA PHE A 182 -6.56 -9.03 -18.26
C PHE A 182 -7.78 -8.19 -18.66
N PHE A 183 -8.25 -8.27 -19.92
CA PHE A 183 -9.42 -7.53 -20.41
C PHE A 183 -10.77 -8.03 -19.85
N SER A 184 -10.77 -9.12 -19.08
CA SER A 184 -11.91 -9.56 -18.27
C SER A 184 -11.97 -8.89 -16.89
N SER A 185 -10.94 -8.12 -16.50
CA SER A 185 -10.92 -7.34 -15.25
C SER A 185 -12.19 -6.47 -15.13
N ARG A 186 -12.82 -6.54 -13.95
CA ARG A 186 -14.03 -5.77 -13.66
C ARG A 186 -13.71 -4.28 -13.57
N ALA A 187 -12.56 -3.95 -12.99
CA ALA A 187 -12.09 -2.57 -12.89
C ALA A 187 -11.79 -1.98 -14.27
N LEU A 188 -11.11 -2.72 -15.15
CA LEU A 188 -10.76 -2.24 -16.49
C LEU A 188 -12.00 -2.01 -17.37
N ARG A 189 -13.01 -2.88 -17.28
CA ARG A 189 -14.28 -2.74 -18.00
C ARG A 189 -15.09 -1.48 -17.61
N GLN A 190 -14.79 -0.88 -16.46
CA GLN A 190 -15.38 0.40 -16.02
C GLN A 190 -14.67 1.61 -16.64
N THR A 191 -13.65 1.40 -17.48
CA THR A 191 -12.83 2.45 -18.08
C THR A 191 -12.86 2.38 -19.60
N GLU A 192 -12.50 3.48 -20.24
CA GLU A 192 -12.28 3.51 -21.68
C GLU A 192 -10.84 3.10 -22.00
N LEU A 193 -10.70 2.01 -22.75
CA LEU A 193 -9.43 1.45 -23.18
C LEU A 193 -9.11 1.87 -24.61
N VAL A 194 -8.09 2.70 -24.77
CA VAL A 194 -7.55 3.07 -26.08
C VAL A 194 -6.53 2.00 -26.48
N SER A 195 -6.70 1.40 -27.66
CA SER A 195 -5.78 0.39 -28.15
C SER A 195 -4.99 0.90 -29.34
N ILE A 196 -3.66 0.78 -29.29
CA ILE A 196 -2.75 1.23 -30.34
C ILE A 196 -1.91 0.04 -30.77
N GLU A 197 -1.97 -0.31 -32.06
CA GLU A 197 -1.16 -1.38 -32.63
C GLU A 197 0.05 -0.83 -33.40
N LEU A 198 1.24 -1.28 -33.01
CA LEU A 198 2.48 -1.05 -33.75
C LEU A 198 2.55 -2.02 -34.93
N LYS A 199 2.59 -1.48 -36.15
CA LYS A 199 2.55 -2.26 -37.40
C LYS A 199 3.92 -2.59 -37.98
N HIS A 200 4.91 -1.72 -37.76
CA HIS A 200 6.23 -1.87 -38.37
C HIS A 200 7.08 -2.90 -37.60
N ILE A 201 7.46 -3.97 -38.28
CA ILE A 201 8.32 -5.04 -37.72
C ILE A 201 9.77 -4.67 -38.01
N TYR A 202 10.61 -4.65 -36.98
CA TYR A 202 12.05 -4.37 -37.10
C TYR A 202 12.91 -5.64 -37.06
N ARG A 203 12.39 -6.76 -36.55
CA ARG A 203 13.16 -7.99 -36.35
C ARG A 203 13.38 -8.78 -37.65
N GLN A 204 12.30 -9.03 -38.39
CA GLN A 204 12.35 -9.75 -39.66
C GLN A 204 12.33 -8.75 -40.82
N SER A 205 13.13 -9.03 -41.85
CA SER A 205 13.16 -8.26 -43.11
C SER A 205 12.53 -9.01 -44.29
N ASP A 206 12.40 -10.33 -44.20
CA ASP A 206 11.82 -11.17 -45.26
C ASP A 206 10.29 -11.05 -45.29
N ALA A 207 9.76 -10.51 -46.39
CA ALA A 207 8.33 -10.33 -46.61
C ALA A 207 7.55 -11.66 -46.61
N ILE A 208 8.12 -12.74 -47.15
CA ILE A 208 7.48 -14.06 -47.20
C ILE A 208 7.35 -14.59 -45.76
N PHE A 209 8.44 -14.55 -45.00
CA PHE A 209 8.41 -15.01 -43.62
C PHE A 209 7.47 -14.16 -42.74
N ILE A 210 7.46 -12.84 -42.93
CA ILE A 210 6.53 -11.94 -42.24
C ILE A 210 5.08 -12.32 -42.54
N ASP A 211 4.73 -12.61 -43.80
CA ASP A 211 3.38 -13.03 -44.19
C ASP A 211 2.99 -14.35 -43.51
N ILE A 212 3.88 -15.36 -43.53
CA ILE A 212 3.66 -16.64 -42.85
C ILE A 212 3.44 -16.42 -41.34
N LEU A 213 4.28 -15.62 -40.68
CA LEU A 213 4.15 -15.34 -39.25
C LEU A 213 2.83 -14.62 -38.92
N ASN A 214 2.37 -13.71 -39.77
CA ASN A 214 1.08 -13.03 -39.60
C ASN A 214 -0.08 -14.00 -39.76
N LYS A 215 -0.03 -14.88 -40.76
CA LYS A 215 -1.03 -15.93 -40.98
C LYS A 215 -1.10 -16.91 -39.80
N VAL A 216 0.05 -17.28 -39.23
CA VAL A 216 0.11 -18.08 -37.98
C VAL A 216 -0.50 -17.30 -36.82
N ARG A 217 -0.13 -16.03 -36.64
CA ARG A 217 -0.65 -15.15 -35.58
C ARG A 217 -2.17 -15.02 -35.62
N GLU A 218 -2.75 -14.89 -36.81
CA GLU A 218 -4.19 -14.63 -37.01
C GLU A 218 -5.02 -15.91 -37.15
N ASN A 219 -4.37 -17.08 -37.14
CA ASN A 219 -4.97 -18.38 -37.40
C ASN A 219 -5.65 -18.49 -38.77
N HIS A 220 -4.97 -18.00 -39.80
CA HIS A 220 -5.41 -18.05 -41.20
C HIS A 220 -4.30 -18.60 -42.10
N ILE A 221 -3.52 -19.56 -41.62
CA ILE A 221 -2.49 -20.20 -42.45
C ILE A 221 -3.15 -20.97 -43.60
N ASP A 222 -2.75 -20.65 -44.82
CA ASP A 222 -3.18 -21.34 -46.03
C ASP A 222 -2.25 -22.51 -46.37
N GLU A 223 -2.67 -23.38 -47.29
CA GLU A 223 -1.86 -24.53 -47.71
C GLU A 223 -0.52 -24.09 -48.33
N ALA A 224 -0.48 -22.94 -48.99
CA ALA A 224 0.74 -22.40 -49.58
C ALA A 224 1.77 -22.04 -48.49
N ALA A 225 1.37 -21.29 -47.46
CA ALA A 225 2.22 -20.94 -46.32
C ALA A 225 2.63 -22.17 -45.51
N LEU A 226 1.72 -23.14 -45.31
CA LEU A 226 2.06 -24.41 -44.67
C LEU A 226 3.09 -25.20 -45.47
N THR A 227 2.94 -25.26 -46.80
CA THR A 227 3.89 -25.93 -47.68
C THR A 227 5.26 -25.25 -47.60
N GLU A 228 5.29 -23.92 -47.67
CA GLU A 228 6.54 -23.15 -47.56
C GLU A 228 7.23 -23.37 -46.21
N LEU A 229 6.46 -23.32 -45.12
CA LEU A 229 6.96 -23.55 -43.77
C LEU A 229 7.48 -24.99 -43.60
N ASN A 230 6.78 -25.98 -44.15
CA ASN A 230 7.16 -27.39 -44.08
C ASN A 230 8.33 -27.77 -44.99
N LYS A 231 8.77 -26.91 -45.94
CA LYS A 231 10.08 -27.10 -46.61
C LYS A 231 11.24 -27.04 -45.61
N ARG A 232 11.02 -26.42 -44.45
CA ARG A 232 11.99 -26.34 -43.34
C ARG A 232 11.96 -27.56 -42.41
N TYR A 233 11.10 -28.55 -42.69
CA TYR A 233 11.10 -29.81 -41.95
C TYR A 233 12.31 -30.66 -42.34
N ILE A 234 13.22 -30.82 -41.37
CA ILE A 234 14.43 -31.64 -41.53
C ILE A 234 14.41 -32.68 -40.40
N PRO A 235 13.99 -33.93 -40.68
CA PRO A 235 14.00 -34.97 -39.66
C PRO A 235 15.43 -35.28 -39.24
N ASN A 236 15.64 -35.45 -37.93
CA ASN A 236 16.93 -35.85 -37.35
C ASN A 236 18.10 -34.97 -37.80
N LEU A 237 17.95 -33.65 -37.71
CA LEU A 237 19.05 -32.71 -38.00
C LEU A 237 20.30 -33.12 -37.21
N GLU A 238 21.29 -33.70 -37.90
CA GLU A 238 22.60 -33.97 -37.33
C GLU A 238 23.33 -32.63 -37.21
N ARG A 239 23.48 -32.17 -35.96
CA ARG A 239 24.24 -30.95 -35.65
C ARG A 239 25.70 -31.23 -35.97
N ARG A 240 26.26 -30.52 -36.94
CA ARG A 240 27.69 -30.55 -37.24
C ARG A 240 28.43 -29.66 -36.25
N ASP A 241 29.72 -29.90 -36.07
CA ASP A 241 30.57 -29.00 -35.28
C ASP A 241 30.55 -27.59 -35.91
N GLY A 242 30.15 -26.59 -35.12
CA GLY A 242 30.01 -25.20 -35.57
C GLY A 242 28.59 -24.77 -35.96
N ASP A 243 27.60 -25.65 -35.88
CA ASP A 243 26.19 -25.29 -36.07
C ASP A 243 25.64 -24.54 -34.84
N ASP A 244 25.31 -23.26 -35.00
CA ASP A 244 24.79 -22.34 -33.98
C ASP A 244 23.27 -22.44 -33.75
N TYR A 245 22.67 -23.60 -34.05
CA TYR A 245 21.23 -23.83 -33.84
C TYR A 245 20.88 -23.94 -32.36
N ILE A 246 19.88 -23.17 -31.93
CA ILE A 246 19.24 -23.34 -30.62
C ILE A 246 17.91 -24.10 -30.75
N THR A 247 17.70 -25.11 -29.90
CA THR A 247 16.43 -25.84 -29.86
C THR A 247 15.44 -25.18 -28.90
N LEU A 248 14.24 -24.85 -29.41
CA LEU A 248 13.15 -24.33 -28.59
C LEU A 248 12.27 -25.48 -28.11
N THR A 249 12.27 -25.73 -26.80
CA THR A 249 11.51 -26.81 -26.15
C THR A 249 10.30 -26.29 -25.39
N THR A 250 9.37 -27.16 -25.03
CA THR A 250 8.17 -26.76 -24.29
C THR A 250 8.36 -26.76 -22.77
N HIS A 251 9.32 -27.52 -22.24
CA HIS A 251 9.51 -27.73 -20.81
C HIS A 251 10.97 -27.49 -20.36
N ASN A 252 11.13 -26.93 -19.16
CA ASN A 252 12.47 -26.64 -18.59
C ASN A 252 13.31 -27.92 -18.45
N SER A 253 12.71 -29.02 -18.00
CA SER A 253 13.40 -30.30 -17.84
C SER A 253 14.04 -30.78 -19.15
N GLN A 254 13.32 -30.66 -20.27
CA GLN A 254 13.85 -31.04 -21.59
C GLN A 254 15.02 -30.15 -22.01
N ALA A 255 14.92 -28.83 -21.78
CA ALA A 255 16.02 -27.91 -22.09
C ALA A 255 17.28 -28.24 -21.28
N HIS A 256 17.13 -28.49 -19.97
CA HIS A 256 18.25 -28.91 -19.11
C HIS A 256 18.86 -30.22 -19.57
N SER A 257 18.05 -31.27 -19.80
CA SER A 257 18.55 -32.55 -20.28
C SER A 257 19.35 -32.45 -21.59
N ILE A 258 18.91 -31.62 -22.54
CA ILE A 258 19.64 -31.40 -23.79
C ILE A 258 20.96 -30.67 -23.52
N ASN A 259 20.94 -29.60 -22.73
CA ASN A 259 22.15 -28.82 -22.43
C ASN A 259 23.18 -29.69 -21.68
N ASP A 260 22.76 -30.44 -20.67
CA ASP A 260 23.62 -31.30 -19.87
C ASP A 260 24.22 -32.44 -20.71
N ALA A 261 23.41 -33.05 -21.57
CA ALA A 261 23.86 -34.11 -22.47
C ALA A 261 24.89 -33.61 -23.49
N GLN A 262 24.72 -32.39 -24.02
CA GLN A 262 25.70 -31.82 -24.97
C GLN A 262 26.99 -31.38 -24.27
N LEU A 263 26.89 -30.76 -23.09
CA LEU A 263 28.07 -30.40 -22.29
C LEU A 263 28.88 -31.64 -21.87
N SER A 264 28.20 -32.74 -21.56
CA SER A 264 28.84 -34.01 -21.16
C SER A 264 29.62 -34.66 -22.30
N LYS A 265 29.21 -34.46 -23.57
CA LYS A 265 29.92 -34.99 -24.74
C LYS A 265 31.26 -34.29 -25.01
N ILE A 266 31.44 -33.08 -24.48
CA ILE A 266 32.69 -32.33 -24.64
C ILE A 266 33.73 -32.94 -23.68
N GLY A 267 34.74 -33.61 -24.24
CA GLY A 267 35.84 -34.25 -23.50
C GLY A 267 36.93 -33.31 -22.98
N LYS A 268 36.67 -31.99 -22.95
CA LYS A 268 37.59 -30.97 -22.40
C LYS A 268 37.29 -30.70 -20.93
N GLU A 269 38.24 -30.03 -20.27
CA GLU A 269 38.14 -29.62 -18.86
C GLU A 269 36.91 -28.74 -18.60
N SER A 270 36.27 -28.96 -17.45
CA SER A 270 35.08 -28.23 -17.01
C SER A 270 35.44 -27.12 -16.04
N PHE A 271 34.96 -25.91 -16.32
CA PHE A 271 35.16 -24.72 -15.51
C PHE A 271 33.83 -24.31 -14.89
N LYS A 272 33.84 -24.03 -13.58
CA LYS A 272 32.65 -23.65 -12.81
C LYS A 272 32.81 -22.25 -12.25
N TYR A 273 31.87 -21.38 -12.59
CA TYR A 273 31.85 -19.99 -12.14
C TYR A 273 30.67 -19.75 -11.21
N ARG A 274 30.94 -19.37 -9.96
CA ARG A 274 29.91 -19.07 -8.98
C ARG A 274 29.57 -17.58 -8.99
N ALA A 275 28.29 -17.26 -9.11
CA ALA A 275 27.80 -15.89 -9.10
C ALA A 275 28.04 -15.24 -7.73
N THR A 276 28.40 -13.96 -7.75
CA THR A 276 28.48 -13.13 -6.54
C THR A 276 27.14 -12.44 -6.34
N ILE A 277 26.46 -12.75 -5.24
CA ILE A 277 25.15 -12.19 -4.90
C ILE A 277 25.32 -11.32 -3.67
N THR A 278 24.92 -10.06 -3.75
CA THR A 278 24.94 -9.11 -2.64
C THR A 278 23.54 -8.57 -2.36
N GLY A 279 23.24 -8.28 -1.09
CA GLY A 279 21.92 -7.75 -0.70
C GLY A 279 20.77 -8.72 -0.95
N ASN A 280 19.58 -8.18 -1.27
CA ASN A 280 18.37 -8.95 -1.54
C ASN A 280 18.19 -9.20 -3.04
N PHE A 281 18.47 -10.41 -3.50
CA PHE A 281 18.22 -10.85 -4.86
C PHE A 281 17.58 -12.27 -4.84
N PRO A 282 16.26 -12.40 -5.06
CA PRO A 282 15.59 -13.70 -4.98
C PRO A 282 16.00 -14.67 -6.08
N GLU A 283 16.16 -15.96 -5.73
CA GLU A 283 16.63 -17.02 -6.63
C GLU A 283 15.78 -17.18 -7.90
N TYR A 284 14.46 -17.10 -7.77
CA TYR A 284 13.54 -17.18 -8.92
C TYR A 284 13.68 -16.03 -9.92
N SER A 285 14.42 -14.97 -9.56
CA SER A 285 14.69 -13.82 -10.42
C SER A 285 16.10 -13.84 -11.03
N TYR A 286 16.92 -14.86 -10.75
CA TYR A 286 18.28 -14.93 -11.29
C TYR A 286 18.27 -14.89 -12.83
N PRO A 287 19.05 -13.99 -13.45
CA PRO A 287 19.08 -13.82 -14.90
C PRO A 287 19.80 -14.98 -15.61
N THR A 288 20.74 -15.62 -14.92
CA THR A 288 21.45 -16.83 -15.37
C THR A 288 21.71 -17.78 -14.19
N GLU A 289 22.35 -18.92 -14.46
CA GLU A 289 22.66 -19.93 -13.46
C GLU A 289 23.57 -19.37 -12.36
N GLN A 290 23.27 -19.71 -11.10
CA GLN A 290 24.11 -19.31 -9.97
C GLN A 290 25.49 -19.97 -10.04
N GLU A 291 25.55 -21.24 -10.46
CA GLU A 291 26.78 -21.95 -10.77
C GLU A 291 26.78 -22.21 -12.28
N LEU A 292 27.58 -21.45 -13.02
CA LEU A 292 27.69 -21.55 -14.47
C LEU A 292 28.82 -22.53 -14.81
N GLU A 293 28.47 -23.69 -15.33
CA GLU A 293 29.42 -24.70 -15.81
C GLU A 293 29.65 -24.56 -17.31
N LEU A 294 30.91 -24.45 -17.72
CA LEU A 294 31.34 -24.26 -19.11
C LEU A 294 32.53 -25.16 -19.46
N LYS A 295 32.65 -25.48 -20.74
CA LYS A 295 33.80 -26.15 -21.34
C LYS A 295 34.19 -25.42 -22.61
N VAL A 296 35.46 -25.44 -22.99
CA VAL A 296 35.86 -24.98 -24.33
C VAL A 296 35.12 -25.82 -25.38
N GLY A 297 34.45 -25.17 -26.33
CA GLY A 297 33.53 -25.78 -27.29
C GLY A 297 32.06 -25.79 -26.86
N ALA A 298 31.72 -25.28 -25.67
CA ALA A 298 30.33 -25.17 -25.24
C ALA A 298 29.58 -24.08 -26.02
N GLN A 299 28.35 -24.37 -26.45
CA GLN A 299 27.47 -23.38 -27.07
C GLN A 299 26.77 -22.57 -25.97
N VAL A 300 26.97 -21.27 -26.00
CA VAL A 300 26.47 -20.32 -25.02
C VAL A 300 25.66 -19.22 -25.69
N MET A 301 24.78 -18.60 -24.91
CA MET A 301 23.99 -17.44 -25.31
C MET A 301 24.23 -16.31 -24.33
N PHE A 302 24.36 -15.11 -24.86
CA PHE A 302 24.44 -13.89 -24.06
C PHE A 302 23.09 -13.56 -23.45
N VAL A 303 23.02 -13.32 -22.14
CA VAL A 303 21.77 -13.00 -21.41
C VAL A 303 21.64 -11.51 -21.05
N LYS A 304 22.53 -10.67 -21.56
CA LYS A 304 22.55 -9.22 -21.34
C LYS A 304 23.00 -8.51 -22.62
N ASN A 305 22.56 -7.27 -22.80
CA ASN A 305 23.13 -6.40 -23.83
C ASN A 305 24.49 -5.88 -23.37
N ASP A 306 25.44 -5.79 -24.30
CA ASP A 306 26.73 -5.21 -24.01
C ASP A 306 26.59 -3.74 -23.64
N SER A 307 27.21 -3.37 -22.52
CA SER A 307 27.19 -2.01 -21.97
C SER A 307 28.33 -1.17 -22.52
N SER A 308 29.28 -1.78 -23.22
CA SER A 308 30.41 -1.10 -23.87
C SER A 308 29.94 -0.19 -25.02
N PRO A 309 30.71 0.86 -25.37
CA PRO A 309 30.47 1.65 -26.57
C PRO A 309 30.47 0.82 -27.86
N GLU A 310 31.25 -0.26 -27.91
CA GLU A 310 31.40 -1.13 -29.07
C GLU A 310 30.17 -2.00 -29.34
N LYS A 311 29.34 -2.28 -28.32
CA LYS A 311 28.11 -3.09 -28.40
C LYS A 311 28.34 -4.45 -29.08
N LEU A 312 29.36 -5.18 -28.64
CA LEU A 312 29.84 -6.41 -29.27
C LEU A 312 28.82 -7.55 -29.25
N PHE A 313 27.95 -7.57 -28.24
CA PHE A 313 26.90 -8.58 -28.10
C PHE A 313 25.57 -8.01 -27.61
N TYR A 314 24.50 -8.78 -27.83
CA TYR A 314 23.15 -8.46 -27.39
C TYR A 314 22.50 -9.69 -26.73
N ASN A 315 21.47 -9.46 -25.92
CA ASN A 315 20.71 -10.51 -25.25
C ASN A 315 20.06 -11.45 -26.29
N GLY A 316 20.47 -12.72 -26.29
CA GLY A 316 20.07 -13.74 -27.27
C GLY A 316 21.13 -14.09 -28.30
N LYS A 317 22.23 -13.34 -28.42
CA LYS A 317 23.34 -13.69 -29.33
C LYS A 317 23.95 -15.03 -28.91
N ILE A 318 24.18 -15.92 -29.86
CA ILE A 318 24.73 -17.26 -29.62
C ILE A 318 26.19 -17.29 -30.07
N GLY A 319 27.02 -18.02 -29.34
CA GLY A 319 28.39 -18.30 -29.74
C GLY A 319 28.91 -19.59 -29.11
N VAL A 320 30.14 -19.94 -29.44
CA VAL A 320 30.84 -21.10 -28.91
C VAL A 320 32.03 -20.62 -28.11
N VAL A 321 32.23 -21.16 -26.91
CA VAL A 321 33.40 -20.85 -26.08
C VAL A 321 34.65 -21.33 -26.83
N SER A 322 35.49 -20.40 -27.29
CA SER A 322 36.71 -20.71 -28.03
C SER A 322 37.89 -20.98 -27.12
N ASP A 323 37.96 -20.27 -25.99
CA ASP A 323 39.03 -20.42 -25.01
C ASP A 323 38.59 -19.97 -23.61
N ILE A 324 39.27 -20.50 -22.59
CA ILE A 324 39.11 -20.13 -21.18
C ILE A 324 40.50 -20.12 -20.55
N ASP A 325 40.91 -18.98 -20.01
CA ASP A 325 42.19 -18.82 -19.32
C ASP A 325 42.06 -17.86 -18.11
N ASP A 326 43.18 -17.43 -17.54
CA ASP A 326 43.23 -16.54 -16.37
C ASP A 326 42.71 -15.12 -16.67
N ASP A 327 42.72 -14.69 -17.94
CA ASP A 327 42.31 -13.38 -18.42
C ASP A 327 40.79 -13.33 -18.78
N GLY A 328 40.08 -14.48 -18.85
CA GLY A 328 38.62 -14.52 -18.99
C GLY A 328 38.03 -15.68 -19.80
N ILE A 329 36.88 -15.41 -20.44
CA ILE A 329 36.16 -16.37 -21.31
C ILE A 329 36.03 -15.76 -22.70
N TRP A 330 36.51 -16.45 -23.73
CA TRP A 330 36.36 -16.02 -25.12
C TRP A 330 35.24 -16.79 -25.80
N VAL A 331 34.34 -16.04 -26.42
CA VAL A 331 33.21 -16.60 -27.17
C VAL A 331 33.32 -16.20 -28.63
N GLN A 332 33.47 -17.19 -29.50
CA GLN A 332 33.42 -17.01 -30.94
C GLN A 332 31.96 -17.06 -31.40
N CYS A 333 31.47 -15.96 -31.95
CA CYS A 333 30.16 -15.89 -32.60
C CYS A 333 30.30 -16.06 -34.11
N SER A 334 29.26 -16.59 -34.75
CA SER A 334 29.25 -16.90 -36.19
C SER A 334 29.46 -15.67 -37.08
N ASP A 335 29.02 -14.51 -36.62
CA ASP A 335 29.01 -13.26 -37.39
C ASP A 335 30.23 -12.36 -37.12
N ASP A 336 31.11 -12.74 -36.18
CA ASP A 336 32.23 -11.90 -35.75
C ASP A 336 33.57 -12.47 -36.23
N ASP A 337 34.44 -11.61 -36.75
CA ASP A 337 35.79 -12.00 -37.22
C ASP A 337 36.74 -12.43 -36.09
N SER A 338 36.43 -12.05 -34.85
CA SER A 338 37.29 -12.29 -33.69
C SER A 338 36.45 -12.70 -32.46
N PRO A 339 36.99 -13.56 -31.57
CA PRO A 339 36.30 -13.94 -30.35
C PRO A 339 36.07 -12.73 -29.42
N ILE A 340 34.89 -12.68 -28.81
CA ILE A 340 34.53 -11.67 -27.82
C ILE A 340 35.09 -12.10 -26.46
N ASN A 341 35.90 -11.26 -25.83
CA ASN A 341 36.24 -11.44 -24.41
C ASN A 341 35.03 -11.04 -23.55
N VAL A 342 34.49 -12.02 -22.82
CA VAL A 342 33.28 -11.86 -22.00
C VAL A 342 33.68 -11.55 -20.57
N LEU A 343 33.36 -10.34 -20.12
CA LEU A 343 33.59 -9.91 -18.74
C LEU A 343 32.38 -10.19 -17.84
N LEU A 344 32.61 -10.20 -16.52
CA LEU A 344 31.55 -10.27 -15.53
C LEU A 344 30.56 -9.12 -15.72
N ALA A 345 29.27 -9.45 -15.68
CA ALA A 345 28.20 -8.49 -15.77
C ALA A 345 27.42 -8.45 -14.45
N ARG A 346 26.96 -7.25 -14.09
CA ARG A 346 26.13 -7.01 -12.91
C ARG A 346 24.67 -6.76 -13.30
N TRP A 347 23.74 -7.38 -12.59
CA TRP A 347 22.30 -7.07 -12.62
C TRP A 347 21.87 -6.56 -11.26
N ASP A 348 21.05 -5.53 -11.27
CA ASP A 348 20.55 -4.91 -10.05
C ASP A 348 19.09 -5.31 -9.83
N ASN A 349 18.78 -5.75 -8.62
CA ASN A 349 17.41 -5.84 -8.14
C ASN A 349 17.07 -4.49 -7.50
N THR A 350 16.14 -3.75 -8.09
CA THR A 350 15.77 -2.41 -7.65
C THR A 350 14.44 -2.43 -6.89
N LYS A 351 14.26 -1.45 -6.00
CA LYS A 351 12.95 -1.05 -5.46
C LYS A 351 12.73 0.41 -5.81
N TYR A 352 11.47 0.81 -5.87
CA TYR A 352 11.12 2.22 -5.93
C TYR A 352 11.18 2.84 -4.53
N CYS A 353 11.91 3.95 -4.40
CA CYS A 353 11.96 4.81 -3.22
C CYS A 353 11.71 6.27 -3.63
N LEU A 354 11.58 7.15 -2.64
CA LEU A 354 11.47 8.59 -2.87
C LEU A 354 12.83 9.25 -2.64
N ASP A 355 13.28 10.02 -3.62
CA ASP A 355 14.49 10.84 -3.50
C ASP A 355 14.31 11.90 -2.39
N PRO A 356 15.17 11.95 -1.35
CA PRO A 356 14.97 12.84 -0.20
C PRO A 356 15.01 14.35 -0.52
N ALA A 357 15.59 14.75 -1.66
CA ALA A 357 15.75 16.16 -2.03
C ALA A 357 14.65 16.64 -2.99
N THR A 358 14.19 15.76 -3.88
CA THR A 358 13.27 16.09 -4.98
C THR A 358 11.90 15.45 -4.83
N ASP A 359 11.74 14.51 -3.91
CA ASP A 359 10.58 13.62 -3.78
C ASP A 359 10.25 12.88 -5.08
N ALA A 360 11.17 12.77 -6.02
CA ALA A 360 11.00 12.00 -7.25
C ALA A 360 10.96 10.50 -6.92
N ILE A 361 10.21 9.71 -7.70
CA ILE A 361 10.32 8.25 -7.63
C ILE A 361 11.62 7.87 -8.31
N VAL A 362 12.53 7.26 -7.56
CA VAL A 362 13.81 6.78 -8.07
C VAL A 362 13.96 5.29 -7.77
N GLU A 363 14.87 4.65 -8.49
CA GLU A 363 15.19 3.23 -8.33
C GLU A 363 16.40 3.09 -7.40
N GLU A 364 16.25 2.37 -6.30
CA GLU A 364 17.33 2.05 -5.35
C GLU A 364 17.67 0.57 -5.48
N VAL A 365 18.96 0.29 -5.66
CA VAL A 365 19.47 -1.09 -5.73
C VAL A 365 19.45 -1.71 -4.33
N VAL A 366 18.65 -2.76 -4.14
CA VAL A 366 18.57 -3.52 -2.87
C VAL A 366 19.43 -4.79 -2.87
N GLY A 367 19.85 -5.22 -4.04
CA GLY A 367 20.75 -6.34 -4.20
C GLY A 367 21.31 -6.38 -5.62
N SER A 368 22.43 -7.07 -5.78
CA SER A 368 23.07 -7.28 -7.07
C SER A 368 23.38 -8.75 -7.28
N PHE A 369 23.30 -9.19 -8.53
CA PHE A 369 23.76 -10.47 -9.00
C PHE A 369 24.89 -10.20 -10.00
N GLU A 370 26.07 -10.75 -9.79
CA GLU A 370 27.23 -10.57 -10.66
C GLU A 370 27.75 -11.94 -11.14
N GLN A 371 27.81 -12.11 -12.46
CA GLN A 371 28.18 -13.36 -13.13
C GLN A 371 28.53 -13.06 -14.59
N TYR A 372 29.23 -13.98 -15.26
CA TYR A 372 29.36 -13.92 -16.71
C TYR A 372 27.96 -13.93 -17.37
N PRO A 373 27.67 -13.02 -18.33
CA PRO A 373 26.38 -12.92 -19.00
C PRO A 373 26.15 -14.02 -20.02
N LEU A 374 26.43 -15.26 -19.64
CA LEU A 374 26.34 -16.45 -20.47
C LEU A 374 25.40 -17.48 -19.85
N LYS A 375 24.80 -18.29 -20.73
CA LYS A 375 24.05 -19.49 -20.37
C LYS A 375 24.22 -20.54 -21.46
N LEU A 376 24.22 -21.83 -21.10
CA LEU A 376 24.20 -22.92 -22.09
C LEU A 376 22.99 -22.77 -23.03
N ALA A 377 23.24 -22.94 -24.33
CA ALA A 377 22.31 -22.50 -25.36
C ALA A 377 22.06 -23.52 -26.47
N TRP A 378 22.26 -24.82 -26.20
CA TRP A 378 21.80 -25.86 -27.13
C TRP A 378 20.28 -26.00 -27.12
N ALA A 379 19.65 -25.72 -25.99
CA ALA A 379 18.20 -25.68 -25.84
C ALA A 379 17.73 -24.63 -24.82
N ILE A 380 16.58 -24.03 -25.11
CA ILE A 380 15.85 -23.13 -24.22
C ILE A 380 14.35 -23.38 -24.36
N THR A 381 13.59 -23.11 -23.30
CA THR A 381 12.12 -23.19 -23.41
C THR A 381 11.54 -22.05 -24.24
N ILE A 382 10.43 -22.30 -24.94
CA ILE A 382 9.67 -21.28 -25.67
C ILE A 382 9.31 -20.09 -24.74
N HIS A 383 8.93 -20.35 -23.49
CA HIS A 383 8.65 -19.30 -22.49
C HIS A 383 9.85 -18.37 -22.26
N LYS A 384 11.03 -18.93 -21.97
CA LYS A 384 12.26 -18.14 -21.76
C LYS A 384 12.83 -17.52 -23.05
N SER A 385 12.38 -17.97 -24.21
CA SER A 385 12.76 -17.37 -25.50
C SER A 385 11.98 -16.08 -25.83
N GLN A 386 10.91 -15.78 -25.09
CA GLN A 386 10.10 -14.60 -25.34
C GLN A 386 10.93 -13.31 -25.24
N GLY A 387 10.71 -12.39 -26.18
CA GLY A 387 11.51 -11.17 -26.33
C GLY A 387 12.85 -11.38 -27.06
N LEU A 388 13.43 -12.58 -27.03
CA LEU A 388 14.73 -12.88 -27.67
C LEU A 388 14.64 -13.01 -29.20
N THR A 389 15.78 -12.86 -29.86
CA THR A 389 15.93 -12.97 -31.31
C THR A 389 17.11 -13.88 -31.64
N PHE A 390 16.92 -14.82 -32.56
CA PHE A 390 17.92 -15.82 -32.96
C PHE A 390 18.12 -15.84 -34.47
N GLU A 391 19.33 -16.19 -34.91
CA GLU A 391 19.65 -16.42 -36.32
C GLU A 391 19.14 -17.78 -36.78
N LYS A 392 19.43 -18.83 -36.02
CA LYS A 392 19.08 -20.22 -36.36
C LYS A 392 18.39 -20.93 -35.22
N VAL A 393 17.20 -21.48 -35.48
CA VAL A 393 16.38 -22.14 -34.45
C VAL A 393 15.83 -23.48 -34.93
N VAL A 394 15.80 -24.45 -34.02
CA VAL A 394 15.11 -25.72 -34.21
C VAL A 394 13.85 -25.69 -33.35
N VAL A 395 12.69 -25.85 -33.99
CA VAL A 395 11.39 -25.82 -33.32
C VAL A 395 10.72 -27.19 -33.38
N ASP A 396 10.35 -27.70 -32.22
CA ASP A 396 9.40 -28.81 -32.11
C ASP A 396 7.98 -28.27 -31.95
N ALA A 397 7.28 -28.17 -33.09
CA ALA A 397 5.92 -27.65 -33.13
C ALA A 397 4.87 -28.69 -32.69
N LYS A 398 5.17 -29.99 -32.71
CA LYS A 398 4.23 -31.04 -32.32
C LYS A 398 4.08 -31.11 -30.80
N ALA A 399 5.14 -30.77 -30.06
CA ALA A 399 5.12 -30.69 -28.61
C ALA A 399 4.41 -29.42 -28.06
N ALA A 400 4.05 -28.46 -28.91
CA ALA A 400 3.35 -27.24 -28.50
C ALA A 400 1.91 -27.58 -28.03
N PHE A 401 1.60 -27.24 -26.78
CA PHE A 401 0.36 -27.60 -26.11
C PHE A 401 -0.55 -26.40 -25.83
N ALA A 402 0.01 -25.19 -25.74
CA ALA A 402 -0.74 -23.97 -25.43
C ALA A 402 -0.85 -23.04 -26.65
N SER A 403 -1.95 -22.28 -26.69
CA SER A 403 -2.20 -21.26 -27.71
C SER A 403 -1.05 -20.26 -27.81
N GLY A 404 -0.67 -19.87 -29.03
CA GLY A 404 0.40 -18.91 -29.28
C GLY A 404 1.83 -19.45 -29.15
N GLN A 405 2.08 -20.63 -28.57
CA GLN A 405 3.44 -21.19 -28.41
C GLN A 405 4.17 -21.38 -29.75
N VAL A 406 3.47 -21.90 -30.76
CA VAL A 406 4.03 -22.08 -32.11
C VAL A 406 4.40 -20.71 -32.70
N TYR A 407 3.53 -19.71 -32.60
CA TYR A 407 3.82 -18.35 -33.06
C TYR A 407 5.03 -17.74 -32.34
N VAL A 408 5.11 -17.89 -31.02
CA VAL A 408 6.25 -17.40 -30.23
C VAL A 408 7.55 -18.04 -30.72
N ALA A 409 7.58 -19.37 -30.85
CA ALA A 409 8.74 -20.12 -31.33
C ALA A 409 9.18 -19.69 -32.74
N LEU A 410 8.27 -19.65 -33.71
CA LEU A 410 8.57 -19.26 -35.09
C LEU A 410 9.06 -17.80 -35.16
N SER A 411 8.43 -16.88 -34.42
CA SER A 411 8.75 -15.45 -34.43
C SER A 411 10.07 -15.07 -33.74
N ARG A 412 10.80 -16.04 -33.16
CA ARG A 412 12.14 -15.82 -32.60
C ARG A 412 13.21 -15.75 -33.68
N CYS A 413 13.01 -16.42 -34.81
CA CYS A 413 13.97 -16.44 -35.91
C CYS A 413 13.93 -15.13 -36.71
N LYS A 414 15.08 -14.68 -37.24
CA LYS A 414 15.16 -13.52 -38.14
C LYS A 414 14.73 -13.86 -39.57
N THR A 415 15.07 -15.05 -40.07
CA THR A 415 14.83 -15.49 -41.45
C THR A 415 14.13 -16.85 -41.50
N LEU A 416 13.47 -17.16 -42.61
CA LEU A 416 12.87 -18.48 -42.81
C LEU A 416 13.95 -19.56 -42.98
N GLU A 417 15.08 -19.22 -43.57
CA GLU A 417 16.24 -20.09 -43.77
C GLU A 417 16.93 -20.46 -42.46
N GLY A 418 16.85 -19.62 -41.44
CA GLY A 418 17.34 -19.91 -40.10
C GLY A 418 16.46 -20.91 -39.33
N LEU A 419 15.21 -21.11 -39.77
CA LEU A 419 14.26 -22.00 -39.12
C LEU A 419 14.48 -23.46 -39.57
N VAL A 420 14.46 -24.38 -38.62
CA VAL A 420 14.34 -25.82 -38.85
C VAL A 420 13.21 -26.37 -38.00
N LEU A 421 12.37 -27.21 -38.58
CA LEU A 421 11.30 -27.91 -37.88
C LEU A 421 11.70 -29.36 -37.63
N SER A 422 11.60 -29.82 -36.39
CA SER A 422 11.82 -31.24 -36.04
C SER A 422 10.61 -32.12 -36.36
N SER A 423 9.46 -31.50 -36.62
CA SER A 423 8.21 -32.15 -37.01
C SER A 423 7.44 -31.25 -37.98
N PRO A 424 6.72 -31.79 -38.98
CA PRO A 424 5.89 -30.98 -39.86
C PRO A 424 4.78 -30.29 -39.06
N ILE A 425 4.47 -29.04 -39.43
CA ILE A 425 3.38 -28.25 -38.85
C ILE A 425 2.10 -28.55 -39.63
N SER A 426 1.06 -28.95 -38.90
CA SER A 426 -0.31 -29.03 -39.42
C SER A 426 -1.14 -27.84 -38.93
N SER A 427 -2.23 -27.53 -39.63
CA SER A 427 -3.20 -26.51 -39.19
C SER A 427 -3.73 -26.78 -37.77
N ASN A 428 -3.87 -28.05 -37.37
CA ASN A 428 -4.33 -28.44 -36.03
C ASN A 428 -3.34 -28.06 -34.90
N ASN A 429 -2.06 -27.83 -35.22
CA ASN A 429 -1.05 -27.39 -34.25
C ASN A 429 -1.13 -25.88 -33.96
N ILE A 430 -1.77 -25.11 -34.82
CA ILE A 430 -1.92 -23.65 -34.66
C ILE A 430 -3.26 -23.41 -33.96
N LYS A 431 -3.20 -23.35 -32.63
CA LYS A 431 -4.35 -23.04 -31.79
C LYS A 431 -4.32 -21.56 -31.42
N THR A 432 -5.43 -20.89 -31.67
CA THR A 432 -5.66 -19.52 -31.22
C THR A 432 -6.94 -19.49 -30.39
N ASP A 433 -6.87 -18.80 -29.27
CA ASP A 433 -8.01 -18.62 -28.38
C ASP A 433 -9.06 -17.71 -29.07
N SER A 434 -10.31 -18.18 -29.16
CA SER A 434 -11.41 -17.44 -29.79
C SER A 434 -11.71 -16.12 -29.07
N VAL A 435 -11.44 -16.06 -27.76
CA VAL A 435 -11.53 -14.84 -26.96
C VAL A 435 -10.50 -13.82 -27.42
N VAL A 436 -9.25 -14.24 -27.59
CA VAL A 436 -8.16 -13.38 -28.07
C VAL A 436 -8.43 -12.86 -29.47
N LYS A 437 -8.94 -13.72 -30.36
CA LYS A 437 -9.35 -13.32 -31.72
C LYS A 437 -10.45 -12.26 -31.68
N SER A 438 -11.48 -12.48 -30.88
CA SER A 438 -12.60 -11.55 -30.73
C SER A 438 -12.17 -10.20 -30.16
N PHE A 439 -11.24 -10.19 -29.20
CA PHE A 439 -10.69 -8.95 -28.66
C PHE A 439 -9.80 -8.22 -29.68
N SER A 440 -8.93 -8.93 -30.39
CA SER A 440 -8.04 -8.34 -31.41
C SER A 440 -8.84 -7.67 -32.54
N GLN A 441 -9.92 -8.30 -33.01
CA GLN A 441 -10.82 -7.70 -34.00
C GLN A 441 -11.52 -6.43 -33.48
N LYS A 442 -11.82 -6.34 -32.17
CA LYS A 442 -12.35 -5.10 -31.58
C LYS A 442 -11.28 -4.01 -31.52
N VAL A 443 -10.03 -4.35 -31.26
CA VAL A 443 -8.90 -3.40 -31.27
C VAL A 443 -8.70 -2.81 -32.67
N GLU A 444 -8.66 -3.66 -33.70
CA GLU A 444 -8.46 -3.23 -35.10
C GLU A 444 -9.58 -2.32 -35.61
N LYS A 445 -10.83 -2.53 -35.15
CA LYS A 445 -11.97 -1.71 -35.54
C LYS A 445 -12.03 -0.35 -34.82
N ASN A 446 -11.34 -0.21 -33.69
CA ASN A 446 -11.42 0.96 -32.82
C ASN A 446 -10.08 1.69 -32.70
N VAL A 447 -9.39 1.88 -33.82
CA VAL A 447 -8.12 2.62 -33.84
C VAL A 447 -8.38 4.10 -33.50
N PRO A 448 -7.66 4.68 -32.52
CA PRO A 448 -7.82 6.08 -32.18
C PRO A 448 -7.40 6.98 -33.33
N THR A 449 -8.19 8.03 -33.59
CA THR A 449 -7.87 9.06 -34.57
C THR A 449 -7.17 10.25 -33.88
N LEU A 450 -6.59 11.16 -34.66
CA LEU A 450 -6.06 12.42 -34.13
C LEU A 450 -7.16 13.26 -33.45
N LEU A 451 -8.40 13.20 -33.96
CA LEU A 451 -9.54 13.88 -33.34
C LEU A 451 -9.85 13.29 -31.95
N HIS A 452 -9.80 11.97 -31.80
CA HIS A 452 -9.93 11.32 -30.50
C HIS A 452 -8.82 11.75 -29.53
N LEU A 453 -7.58 11.91 -30.02
CA LEU A 453 -6.45 12.36 -29.20
C LEU A 453 -6.67 13.78 -28.70
N GLU A 454 -6.97 14.73 -29.59
CA GLU A 454 -7.18 16.14 -29.22
C GLU A 454 -8.36 16.32 -28.27
N GLN A 455 -9.45 15.57 -28.48
CA GLN A 455 -10.55 15.51 -27.53
C GLN A 455 -10.12 14.94 -26.17
N GLY A 456 -9.33 13.86 -26.18
CA GLY A 456 -8.78 13.25 -24.96
C GLY A 456 -7.87 14.18 -24.18
N LYS A 457 -7.04 14.99 -24.86
CA LYS A 457 -6.20 16.03 -24.26
C LYS A 457 -7.04 17.10 -23.57
N ARG A 458 -8.02 17.64 -24.30
CA ARG A 458 -8.94 18.66 -23.79
C ARG A 458 -9.74 18.15 -22.59
N ASP A 459 -10.24 16.92 -22.66
CA ASP A 459 -10.97 16.29 -21.54
C ASP A 459 -10.08 16.06 -20.33
N TYR A 460 -8.81 15.70 -20.52
CA TYR A 460 -7.86 15.55 -19.43
C TYR A 460 -7.53 16.88 -18.75
N GLN A 461 -7.22 17.91 -19.53
CA GLN A 461 -6.98 19.27 -19.02
C GLN A 461 -8.21 19.79 -18.25
N LYS A 462 -9.40 19.64 -18.82
CA LYS A 462 -10.68 19.95 -18.17
C LYS A 462 -10.84 19.19 -16.86
N GLN A 463 -10.57 17.88 -16.84
CA GLN A 463 -10.66 17.05 -15.65
C GLN A 463 -9.72 17.56 -14.54
N LEU A 464 -8.47 17.89 -14.87
CA LEU A 464 -7.49 18.38 -13.91
C LEU A 464 -7.87 19.76 -13.35
N LEU A 465 -8.39 20.66 -14.18
CA LEU A 465 -8.93 21.95 -13.73
C LEU A 465 -10.12 21.76 -12.78
N LEU A 466 -11.07 20.88 -13.12
CA LEU A 466 -12.20 20.61 -12.25
C LEU A 466 -11.76 19.96 -10.94
N GLU A 467 -10.77 19.08 -10.97
CA GLU A 467 -10.16 18.50 -9.78
C GLU A 467 -9.49 19.57 -8.91
N LEU A 468 -8.76 20.53 -9.50
CA LEU A 468 -8.13 21.64 -8.79
C LEU A 468 -9.14 22.47 -8.00
N PHE A 469 -10.35 22.66 -8.51
CA PHE A 469 -11.39 23.42 -7.79
C PHE A 469 -12.40 22.54 -7.03
N MET A 470 -12.21 21.22 -6.99
CA MET A 470 -13.07 20.31 -6.23
C MET A 470 -12.62 20.22 -4.76
N PHE A 471 -13.54 20.43 -3.81
CA PHE A 471 -13.26 20.46 -2.37
C PHE A 471 -14.06 19.43 -1.54
N ASP A 472 -14.69 18.45 -2.21
CA ASP A 472 -15.53 17.42 -1.60
C ASP A 472 -14.81 16.55 -0.56
N SER A 473 -13.51 16.32 -0.72
CA SER A 473 -12.71 15.56 0.26
C SER A 473 -12.61 16.31 1.59
N ILE A 474 -12.28 17.61 1.54
CA ILE A 474 -12.09 18.45 2.72
C ILE A 474 -13.39 18.51 3.53
N ILE A 475 -14.52 18.76 2.86
CA ILE A 475 -15.82 18.81 3.56
C ILE A 475 -16.25 17.44 4.11
N ARG A 476 -15.93 16.34 3.42
CA ARG A 476 -16.20 14.99 3.94
C ARG A 476 -15.37 14.72 5.20
N SER A 477 -14.10 15.10 5.19
CA SER A 477 -13.19 14.98 6.33
C SER A 477 -13.64 15.88 7.51
N LEU A 478 -14.07 17.12 7.23
CA LEU A 478 -14.69 18.01 8.24
C LEU A 478 -15.98 17.41 8.82
N ASN A 479 -16.87 16.86 7.98
CA ASN A 479 -18.09 16.20 8.44
C ASN A 479 -17.79 14.95 9.27
N TYR A 480 -16.70 14.24 8.98
CA TYR A 480 -16.23 13.14 9.81
C TYR A 480 -15.76 13.63 11.19
N CYS A 481 -15.03 14.75 11.25
CA CYS A 481 -14.70 15.41 12.53
C CYS A 481 -15.97 15.78 13.29
N ARG A 482 -16.97 16.36 12.62
CA ARG A 482 -18.29 16.64 13.21
C ARG A 482 -18.94 15.36 13.75
N LYS A 483 -18.95 14.27 12.98
CA LYS A 483 -19.52 12.99 13.39
C LYS A 483 -18.84 12.46 14.67
N LEU A 484 -17.51 12.42 14.70
CA LEU A 484 -16.76 12.02 15.90
C LEU A 484 -17.08 12.93 17.09
N SER A 485 -17.18 14.24 16.85
CA SER A 485 -17.53 15.20 17.90
C SER A 485 -18.94 14.99 18.47
N THR A 486 -19.89 14.52 17.66
CA THR A 486 -21.25 14.20 18.10
C THR A 486 -21.34 12.84 18.81
N GLU A 487 -20.65 11.81 18.29
CA GLU A 487 -20.64 10.46 18.88
C GLU A 487 -19.96 10.45 20.25
N HIS A 488 -18.96 11.33 20.46
CA HIS A 488 -18.24 11.47 21.72
C HIS A 488 -18.59 12.76 22.47
N SER A 489 -19.85 13.17 22.45
CA SER A 489 -20.33 14.43 23.06
C SER A 489 -20.11 14.55 24.57
N ASP A 490 -19.89 13.44 25.28
CA ASP A 490 -19.55 13.45 26.71
C ASP A 490 -18.07 13.81 26.97
N ALA A 491 -17.19 13.56 25.99
CA ALA A 491 -15.75 13.82 26.06
C ALA A 491 -15.35 15.10 25.29
N ILE A 492 -16.15 15.53 24.31
CA ILE A 492 -15.87 16.68 23.45
C ILE A 492 -16.83 17.82 23.79
N ASN A 493 -16.26 18.97 24.18
CA ASN A 493 -17.02 20.13 24.65
C ASN A 493 -17.90 20.78 23.56
N GLU A 494 -18.88 21.57 23.98
CA GLU A 494 -19.80 22.26 23.08
C GLU A 494 -19.14 23.34 22.23
N VAL A 495 -18.19 24.10 22.81
CA VAL A 495 -17.45 25.15 22.11
C VAL A 495 -16.73 24.60 20.87
N LEU A 496 -16.05 23.46 21.01
CA LEU A 496 -15.33 22.79 19.93
C LEU A 496 -16.30 22.26 18.86
N ARG A 497 -17.43 21.66 19.27
CA ARG A 497 -18.48 21.21 18.36
C ARG A 497 -19.05 22.37 17.54
N THR A 498 -19.38 23.47 18.19
CA THR A 498 -19.93 24.68 17.55
C THR A 498 -18.89 25.34 16.64
N SER A 499 -17.61 25.35 17.02
CA SER A 499 -16.53 25.85 16.16
C SER A 499 -16.39 25.04 14.87
N ILE A 500 -16.42 23.71 14.96
CA ILE A 500 -16.39 22.82 13.77
C ILE A 500 -17.62 23.05 12.90
N LEU A 501 -18.80 23.18 13.50
CA LEU A 501 -20.04 23.49 12.76
C LEU A 501 -19.96 24.84 12.05
N GLY A 502 -19.39 25.87 12.70
CA GLY A 502 -19.17 27.18 12.12
C GLY A 502 -18.22 27.12 10.91
N ILE A 503 -17.10 26.41 11.04
CA ILE A 503 -16.17 26.16 9.92
C ILE A 503 -16.89 25.46 8.77
N ILE A 504 -17.65 24.40 9.04
CA ILE A 504 -18.40 23.65 8.02
C ILE A 504 -19.43 24.54 7.32
N SER A 505 -20.18 25.34 8.07
CA SER A 505 -21.22 26.22 7.52
C SER A 505 -20.61 27.28 6.59
N ARG A 506 -19.55 27.95 7.04
CA ARG A 506 -18.84 28.94 6.23
C ARG A 506 -18.17 28.31 5.02
N PHE A 507 -17.53 27.15 5.18
CA PHE A 507 -16.89 26.43 4.07
C PHE A 507 -17.92 26.01 3.00
N LYS A 508 -19.12 25.59 3.41
CA LYS A 508 -20.20 25.31 2.45
C LYS A 508 -20.60 26.54 1.65
N GLY A 509 -20.97 27.62 2.32
CA GLY A 509 -21.49 28.81 1.64
C GLY A 509 -20.43 29.60 0.86
N GLU A 510 -19.23 29.78 1.42
CA GLU A 510 -18.19 30.64 0.83
C GLU A 510 -17.21 29.89 -0.08
N VAL A 511 -17.09 28.56 0.04
CA VAL A 511 -16.14 27.76 -0.76
C VAL A 511 -16.86 26.77 -1.68
N LEU A 512 -17.71 25.88 -1.15
CA LEU A 512 -18.33 24.84 -1.98
C LEU A 512 -19.34 25.40 -2.97
N ASP A 513 -20.31 26.20 -2.51
CA ASP A 513 -21.35 26.76 -3.38
C ASP A 513 -20.75 27.67 -4.46
N VAL A 514 -19.70 28.41 -4.11
CA VAL A 514 -18.95 29.26 -5.05
C VAL A 514 -18.14 28.41 -6.03
N SER A 515 -17.50 27.34 -5.54
CA SER A 515 -16.78 26.39 -6.38
C SER A 515 -17.69 25.70 -7.38
N ASP A 516 -18.88 25.27 -7.00
CA ASP A 516 -19.81 24.60 -7.92
C ASP A 516 -20.21 25.52 -9.07
N LYS A 517 -20.54 26.78 -8.76
CA LYS A 517 -20.81 27.81 -9.78
C LYS A 517 -19.59 28.08 -10.65
N PHE A 518 -18.41 28.20 -10.04
CA PHE A 518 -17.15 28.45 -10.74
C PHE A 518 -16.77 27.30 -11.68
N ARG A 519 -16.91 26.05 -11.23
CA ARG A 519 -16.67 24.84 -12.03
C ARG A 519 -17.62 24.75 -13.21
N ASN A 520 -18.90 25.02 -13.02
CA ASN A 520 -19.87 25.08 -14.12
C ASN A 520 -19.50 26.14 -15.16
N GLN A 521 -19.03 27.30 -14.70
CA GLN A 521 -18.51 28.33 -15.59
C GLN A 521 -17.25 27.87 -16.34
N LEU A 522 -16.30 27.21 -15.66
CA LEU A 522 -15.12 26.65 -16.31
C LEU A 522 -15.47 25.62 -17.37
N VAL A 523 -16.45 24.74 -17.12
CA VAL A 523 -16.94 23.79 -18.13
C VAL A 523 -17.46 24.54 -19.35
N SER A 524 -18.25 25.60 -19.14
CA SER A 524 -18.77 26.42 -20.23
C SER A 524 -17.67 27.15 -21.00
N LEU A 525 -16.68 27.73 -20.31
CA LEU A 525 -15.53 28.40 -20.94
C LEU A 525 -14.67 27.44 -21.75
N VAL A 526 -14.38 26.25 -21.19
CA VAL A 526 -13.65 25.21 -21.90
C VAL A 526 -14.44 24.77 -23.12
N ALA A 527 -15.77 24.66 -23.06
CA ALA A 527 -16.59 24.27 -24.21
C ALA A 527 -16.65 25.35 -25.31
N GLN A 528 -16.70 26.63 -24.94
CA GLN A 528 -16.81 27.77 -25.88
C GLN A 528 -15.51 28.12 -26.60
N ASN A 529 -14.36 27.76 -26.03
CA ASN A 529 -13.06 28.03 -26.63
C ASN A 529 -12.52 26.75 -27.27
N GLU A 530 -12.42 26.75 -28.59
CA GLU A 530 -11.76 25.67 -29.33
C GLU A 530 -10.23 25.78 -29.21
N GLY A 531 -9.55 24.63 -29.15
CA GLY A 531 -8.10 24.55 -29.01
C GLY A 531 -7.61 24.11 -27.63
N ASP A 532 -6.33 24.36 -27.37
CA ASP A 532 -5.61 23.94 -26.17
C ASP A 532 -5.97 24.80 -24.94
N VAL A 533 -6.38 24.14 -23.86
CA VAL A 533 -6.79 24.79 -22.61
C VAL A 533 -5.61 25.49 -21.92
N GLU A 534 -4.39 24.97 -22.04
CA GLU A 534 -3.20 25.54 -21.39
C GLU A 534 -2.81 26.90 -21.97
N ASN A 535 -3.02 27.07 -23.28
CA ASN A 535 -2.57 28.24 -24.03
C ASN A 535 -3.68 29.29 -24.25
N ASN A 536 -4.87 29.08 -23.66
CA ASN A 536 -5.98 30.02 -23.77
C ASN A 536 -5.92 31.11 -22.67
N ASP A 537 -5.71 32.37 -23.07
CA ASP A 537 -5.57 33.50 -22.15
C ASP A 537 -6.80 33.76 -21.28
N VAL A 538 -8.01 33.56 -21.81
CA VAL A 538 -9.27 33.77 -21.08
C VAL A 538 -9.40 32.74 -19.95
N ILE A 539 -9.12 31.47 -20.26
CA ILE A 539 -9.14 30.39 -19.26
C ILE A 539 -8.03 30.62 -18.24
N LYS A 540 -6.83 30.98 -18.67
CA LYS A 540 -5.69 31.28 -17.80
C LYS A 540 -6.01 32.39 -16.81
N GLU A 541 -6.54 33.52 -17.26
CA GLU A 541 -6.93 34.63 -16.38
C GLU A 541 -8.00 34.19 -15.38
N ARG A 542 -9.00 33.40 -15.83
CA ARG A 542 -10.06 32.90 -14.95
C ARG A 542 -9.52 31.96 -13.88
N VAL A 543 -8.63 31.04 -14.26
CA VAL A 543 -7.99 30.09 -13.34
C VAL A 543 -7.11 30.83 -12.34
N ASN A 544 -6.34 31.84 -12.76
CA ASN A 544 -5.50 32.63 -11.85
C ASN A 544 -6.35 33.34 -10.77
N LYS A 545 -7.43 34.02 -11.19
CA LYS A 545 -8.38 34.68 -10.25
C LYS A 545 -9.03 33.65 -9.32
N GLY A 546 -9.42 32.49 -9.85
CA GLY A 546 -9.96 31.38 -9.06
C GLY A 546 -8.96 30.88 -8.02
N CYS A 547 -7.71 30.63 -8.43
CA CYS A 547 -6.66 30.16 -7.53
C CYS A 547 -6.41 31.14 -6.38
N ALA A 548 -6.29 32.43 -6.67
CA ALA A 548 -6.14 33.46 -5.65
C ALA A 548 -7.32 33.50 -4.67
N TYR A 549 -8.55 33.54 -5.19
CA TYR A 549 -9.77 33.59 -4.38
C TYR A 549 -9.92 32.36 -3.47
N PHE A 550 -9.81 31.15 -4.03
CA PHE A 550 -9.99 29.93 -3.25
C PHE A 550 -8.83 29.69 -2.28
N ALA A 551 -7.59 30.06 -2.64
CA ALA A 551 -6.47 29.96 -1.71
C ALA A 551 -6.69 30.87 -0.49
N GLU A 552 -7.10 32.12 -0.70
CA GLU A 552 -7.44 33.04 0.39
C GLU A 552 -8.57 32.49 1.26
N LYS A 553 -9.70 32.08 0.65
CA LYS A 553 -10.86 31.59 1.41
C LYS A 553 -10.59 30.31 2.18
N ILE A 554 -9.86 29.35 1.59
CA ILE A 554 -9.50 28.10 2.27
C ILE A 554 -8.54 28.39 3.43
N ASN A 555 -7.57 29.28 3.22
CA ASN A 555 -6.64 29.68 4.27
C ASN A 555 -7.37 30.33 5.46
N GLU A 556 -8.23 31.32 5.20
CA GLU A 556 -8.96 32.05 6.24
C GLU A 556 -10.02 31.19 6.97
N ILE A 557 -10.82 30.43 6.23
CA ILE A 557 -11.97 29.71 6.80
C ILE A 557 -11.55 28.36 7.36
N ALA A 558 -10.77 27.59 6.58
CA ALA A 558 -10.49 26.19 6.92
C ALA A 558 -9.18 26.06 7.68
N LEU A 559 -8.05 26.57 7.16
CA LEU A 559 -6.74 26.39 7.81
C LEU A 559 -6.67 27.14 9.15
N LYS A 560 -6.87 28.47 9.15
CA LYS A 560 -6.90 29.25 10.39
C LYS A 560 -8.04 28.82 11.33
N GLY A 561 -9.18 28.43 10.76
CA GLY A 561 -10.29 27.84 11.50
C GLY A 561 -9.85 26.63 12.30
N ILE A 562 -9.18 25.66 11.65
CA ILE A 562 -8.66 24.45 12.30
C ILE A 562 -7.52 24.76 13.29
N GLU A 563 -6.60 25.66 12.94
CA GLU A 563 -5.49 26.07 13.81
C GLU A 563 -5.96 26.82 15.07
N SER A 564 -7.14 27.45 15.02
CA SER A 564 -7.77 28.10 16.17
C SER A 564 -8.56 27.14 17.07
N LEU A 565 -8.76 25.88 16.68
CA LEU A 565 -9.51 24.92 17.49
C LEU A 565 -8.74 24.56 18.76
N SER A 566 -9.40 24.79 19.90
CA SER A 566 -8.93 24.34 21.20
C SER A 566 -9.38 22.90 21.46
N ILE A 567 -8.46 21.94 21.28
CA ILE A 567 -8.73 20.52 21.53
C ILE A 567 -8.34 20.17 22.97
N ASP A 568 -9.35 20.02 23.83
CA ASP A 568 -9.21 19.59 25.22
C ASP A 568 -10.13 18.38 25.45
N ILE A 569 -9.55 17.18 25.36
CA ILE A 569 -10.27 15.90 25.41
C ILE A 569 -9.54 14.96 26.37
N ASP A 570 -10.18 14.63 27.49
CA ASP A 570 -9.60 13.82 28.56
C ASP A 570 -9.46 12.33 28.18
N ASN A 571 -10.34 11.84 27.29
CA ASN A 571 -10.30 10.45 26.84
C ASN A 571 -9.19 10.26 25.79
N LYS A 572 -8.11 9.55 26.17
CA LYS A 572 -6.93 9.34 25.31
C LYS A 572 -7.25 8.71 23.94
N ALA A 573 -8.16 7.74 23.88
CA ALA A 573 -8.52 7.07 22.63
C ALA A 573 -9.31 7.99 21.69
N VAL A 574 -10.29 8.71 22.25
CA VAL A 574 -11.08 9.71 21.52
C VAL A 574 -10.19 10.86 21.06
N ASN A 575 -9.33 11.37 21.94
CA ASN A 575 -8.40 12.45 21.63
C ASN A 575 -7.47 12.06 20.47
N LYS A 576 -6.91 10.85 20.49
CA LYS A 576 -6.07 10.34 19.40
C LYS A 576 -6.86 10.28 18.07
N SER A 577 -8.02 9.61 18.07
CA SER A 577 -8.86 9.47 16.87
C SER A 577 -9.28 10.83 16.29
N PHE A 578 -9.71 11.74 17.16
CA PHE A 578 -10.15 13.08 16.78
C PHE A 578 -8.98 13.94 16.27
N THR A 579 -7.84 13.95 16.97
CA THR A 579 -6.64 14.67 16.54
C THR A 579 -6.12 14.15 15.20
N ASP A 580 -6.10 12.83 15.00
CA ASP A 580 -5.71 12.24 13.71
C ASP A 580 -6.68 12.62 12.58
N SER A 581 -7.99 12.72 12.88
CA SER A 581 -8.98 13.20 11.91
C SER A 581 -8.78 14.67 11.53
N ILE A 582 -8.46 15.52 12.50
CA ILE A 582 -8.17 16.94 12.25
C ILE A 582 -6.88 17.10 11.44
N ARG A 583 -5.81 16.35 11.78
CA ARG A 583 -4.56 16.35 11.00
C ARG A 583 -4.80 15.95 9.55
N ARG A 584 -5.69 14.97 9.31
CA ARG A 584 -6.06 14.59 7.94
C ARG A 584 -6.72 15.74 7.17
N VAL A 585 -7.60 16.51 7.80
CA VAL A 585 -8.22 17.68 7.17
C VAL A 585 -7.15 18.74 6.87
N GLU A 586 -6.25 19.00 7.83
CA GLU A 586 -5.14 19.95 7.69
C GLU A 586 -4.22 19.57 6.52
N ASP A 587 -3.85 18.29 6.41
CA ASP A 587 -3.08 17.76 5.27
C ASP A 587 -3.81 18.00 3.93
N GLU A 588 -5.11 17.64 3.85
CA GLU A 588 -5.90 17.82 2.63
C GLU A 588 -6.00 19.31 2.22
N ILE A 589 -6.10 20.21 3.20
CA ILE A 589 -6.09 21.67 2.97
C ILE A 589 -4.73 22.14 2.46
N ARG A 590 -3.64 21.74 3.12
CA ARG A 590 -2.28 22.15 2.72
C ARG A 590 -1.94 21.70 1.32
N ILE A 591 -2.29 20.45 0.97
CA ILE A 591 -2.13 19.94 -0.40
C ILE A 591 -2.86 20.84 -1.39
N LYS A 592 -4.10 21.21 -1.06
CA LYS A 592 -4.92 22.04 -1.92
C LYS A 592 -4.34 23.45 -2.09
N LEU A 593 -3.88 24.07 -1.02
CA LEU A 593 -3.26 25.39 -1.05
C LEU A 593 -1.97 25.40 -1.87
N GLN A 594 -1.13 24.37 -1.76
CA GLN A 594 0.07 24.24 -2.57
C GLN A 594 -0.26 24.11 -4.06
N CYS A 595 -1.24 23.28 -4.43
CA CYS A 595 -1.69 23.15 -5.82
C CYS A 595 -2.27 24.46 -6.38
N LEU A 596 -3.09 25.17 -5.59
CA LEU A 596 -3.65 26.46 -5.99
C LEU A 596 -2.56 27.53 -6.14
N GLY A 597 -1.59 27.57 -5.23
CA GLY A 597 -0.46 28.50 -5.27
C GLY A 597 0.43 28.29 -6.51
N ALA A 598 0.76 27.03 -6.82
CA ALA A 598 1.62 26.69 -7.95
C ALA A 598 1.03 27.09 -9.33
N LEU A 599 -0.29 27.25 -9.41
CA LEU A 599 -0.99 27.56 -10.66
C LEU A 599 -1.49 29.00 -10.76
N GLN A 600 -1.06 29.90 -9.85
CA GLN A 600 -1.43 31.33 -9.92
C GLN A 600 -0.86 32.06 -11.14
N SER A 601 0.23 31.55 -11.74
CA SER A 601 0.84 32.09 -12.96
C SER A 601 0.28 31.47 -14.25
N GLY A 602 -0.64 30.50 -14.13
CA GLY A 602 -1.29 29.82 -15.24
C GLY A 602 -1.35 28.30 -15.07
N PHE A 603 -2.31 27.69 -15.76
CA PHE A 603 -2.48 26.24 -15.74
C PHE A 603 -1.54 25.55 -16.72
N LYS A 604 -0.73 24.62 -16.20
CA LYS A 604 0.02 23.64 -17.00
C LYS A 604 -0.10 22.27 -16.34
N VAL A 605 -0.38 21.23 -17.13
CA VAL A 605 -0.54 19.85 -16.67
C VAL A 605 0.67 19.39 -15.89
N LYS A 606 1.88 19.58 -16.44
CA LYS A 606 3.13 19.17 -15.79
C LYS A 606 3.29 19.81 -14.40
N ILE A 607 3.13 21.13 -14.31
CA ILE A 607 3.26 21.88 -13.04
C ILE A 607 2.20 21.39 -12.03
N TYR A 608 0.96 21.14 -12.46
CA TYR A 608 -0.10 20.65 -11.59
C TYR A 608 0.22 19.26 -11.03
N LEU A 609 0.64 18.32 -11.88
CA LEU A 609 0.98 16.95 -11.49
C LEU A 609 2.16 16.93 -10.50
N GLU A 610 3.23 17.65 -10.81
CA GLU A 610 4.41 17.77 -9.95
C GLU A 610 4.06 18.38 -8.58
N SER A 611 3.29 19.48 -8.58
CA SER A 611 2.87 20.15 -7.35
C SER A 611 1.97 19.26 -6.49
N ARG A 612 1.02 18.56 -7.10
CA ARG A 612 0.11 17.63 -6.40
C ARG A 612 0.87 16.45 -5.79
N ALA A 613 1.83 15.90 -6.53
CA ALA A 613 2.64 14.79 -6.07
C ALA A 613 3.52 15.20 -4.89
N LYS A 614 4.27 16.29 -5.04
CA LYS A 614 5.12 16.83 -3.97
C LYS A 614 4.31 17.10 -2.70
N ALA A 615 3.20 17.82 -2.85
CA ALA A 615 2.30 18.13 -1.76
C ALA A 615 1.76 16.89 -1.02
N SER A 616 1.49 15.81 -1.75
CA SER A 616 0.97 14.56 -1.18
C SER A 616 2.03 13.77 -0.39
N ILE A 617 3.31 13.99 -0.68
CA ILE A 617 4.47 13.35 -0.05
C ILE A 617 4.93 14.15 1.19
N ASP A 618 4.94 15.49 1.08
CA ASP A 618 5.46 16.48 2.02
C ASP A 618 4.70 16.62 3.36
N LYS A 619 4.15 15.52 3.91
CA LYS A 619 3.48 15.48 5.22
C LYS A 619 4.39 15.80 6.43
N GLY A 620 5.57 16.36 6.21
CA GLY A 620 6.62 16.58 7.21
C GLY A 620 6.91 18.04 7.57
N VAL A 621 6.59 19.03 6.73
CA VAL A 621 6.89 20.43 7.05
C VAL A 621 5.75 21.02 7.85
N GLY A 622 5.92 20.95 9.17
CA GLY A 622 5.01 21.52 10.15
C GLY A 622 4.40 20.47 11.07
N LYS A 623 5.24 19.74 11.81
CA LYS A 623 4.99 19.70 13.26
C LYS A 623 5.07 21.16 13.74
N VAL A 624 4.04 21.95 13.46
CA VAL A 624 3.70 23.02 14.39
C VAL A 624 3.31 22.21 15.62
N GLU A 625 4.25 22.07 16.55
CA GLU A 625 3.88 21.81 17.93
C GLU A 625 2.76 22.80 18.17
N ARG A 626 1.52 22.31 18.26
CA ARG A 626 0.43 23.11 18.79
C ARG A 626 0.92 23.44 20.17
N LYS A 627 1.60 24.58 20.32
CA LYS A 627 2.03 25.13 21.60
C LYS A 627 0.82 24.91 22.48
N LYS A 628 0.98 24.18 23.60
CA LYS A 628 -0.09 23.98 24.59
C LYS A 628 -0.68 25.37 24.85
N THR A 629 -1.78 25.70 24.20
CA THR A 629 -2.28 27.08 24.21
C THR A 629 -3.28 27.16 25.34
N GLU A 630 -2.80 26.96 26.56
CA GLU A 630 -3.56 27.28 27.78
C GLU A 630 -4.10 28.70 27.70
N SER A 631 -3.35 29.63 27.08
CA SER A 631 -3.76 31.02 26.88
C SER A 631 -4.95 31.23 25.93
N LYS A 632 -5.23 30.33 24.97
CA LYS A 632 -6.43 30.42 24.11
C LYS A 632 -7.63 29.68 24.68
N LEU A 633 -7.39 28.64 25.51
CA LEU A 633 -8.42 27.98 26.31
C LEU A 633 -9.14 28.98 27.22
N LEU A 634 -8.37 29.84 27.90
CA LEU A 634 -8.90 30.83 28.83
C LEU A 634 -9.77 31.92 28.15
N ALA A 635 -9.60 32.16 26.84
CA ALA A 635 -10.34 33.21 26.13
C ALA A 635 -11.80 32.86 25.82
N ASN A 636 -12.15 31.57 25.77
CA ASN A 636 -13.49 31.09 25.36
C ASN A 636 -14.20 30.27 26.46
N VAL A 637 -13.60 30.14 27.65
CA VAL A 637 -14.16 29.41 28.78
C VAL A 637 -14.82 30.41 29.74
N VAL A 638 -16.08 30.14 30.11
CA VAL A 638 -16.77 30.88 31.17
C VAL A 638 -16.02 30.66 32.48
N ASN A 639 -15.60 31.75 33.13
CA ASN A 639 -14.84 31.75 34.39
C ASN A 639 -13.49 30.98 34.29
N PRO A 640 -12.48 31.58 33.62
CA PRO A 640 -11.22 30.91 33.32
C PRO A 640 -10.43 30.46 34.56
N GLU A 641 -10.46 31.25 35.62
CA GLU A 641 -9.81 30.95 36.91
C GLU A 641 -10.45 29.74 37.59
N LEU A 642 -11.79 29.70 37.64
CA LEU A 642 -12.54 28.57 38.19
C LEU A 642 -12.31 27.28 37.37
N TYR A 643 -12.23 27.39 36.05
CA TYR A 643 -11.92 26.23 35.20
C TYR A 643 -10.55 25.65 35.51
N LEU A 644 -9.51 26.48 35.68
CA LEU A 644 -8.18 26.01 36.06
C LEU A 644 -8.19 25.36 37.44
N ALA A 645 -8.87 25.96 38.42
CA ALA A 645 -8.98 25.43 39.78
C ALA A 645 -9.66 24.05 39.79
N LEU A 646 -10.84 23.93 39.15
CA LEU A 646 -11.58 22.66 39.09
C LEU A 646 -10.87 21.61 38.23
N LYS A 647 -10.17 22.01 37.15
CA LYS A 647 -9.38 21.10 36.31
C LYS A 647 -8.19 20.54 37.09
N SER A 648 -7.41 21.40 37.71
CA SER A 648 -6.25 20.99 38.53
C SER A 648 -6.69 20.10 39.68
N TRP A 649 -7.76 20.47 40.39
CA TRP A 649 -8.32 19.64 41.45
C TRP A 649 -8.72 18.26 40.94
N ARG A 650 -9.42 18.20 39.79
CA ARG A 650 -9.87 16.93 39.20
C ARG A 650 -8.70 16.04 38.76
N GLU A 651 -7.63 16.63 38.23
CA GLU A 651 -6.40 15.92 37.86
C GLU A 651 -5.70 15.34 39.09
N SER A 652 -5.49 16.15 40.13
CA SER A 652 -4.92 15.70 41.40
C SER A 652 -5.78 14.64 42.08
N LYS A 653 -7.11 14.74 42.02
CA LYS A 653 -8.02 13.75 42.61
C LYS A 653 -8.02 12.43 41.85
N ALA A 654 -7.86 12.48 40.52
CA ALA A 654 -7.73 11.28 39.69
C ALA A 654 -6.42 10.55 40.00
N GLU A 655 -5.34 11.29 40.23
CA GLU A 655 -4.03 10.76 40.64
C GLU A 655 -4.07 10.17 42.05
N GLU A 656 -4.68 10.88 43.03
CA GLU A 656 -4.87 10.40 44.41
C GLU A 656 -5.60 9.05 44.45
N LEU A 657 -6.57 8.85 43.57
CA LEU A 657 -7.43 7.67 43.52
C LEU A 657 -6.94 6.58 42.56
N ASP A 658 -5.84 6.81 41.82
CA ASP A 658 -5.33 5.93 40.75
C ASP A 658 -6.41 5.53 39.72
N VAL A 659 -7.18 6.51 39.25
CA VAL A 659 -8.25 6.30 38.25
C VAL A 659 -8.10 7.26 37.06
N PRO A 660 -8.62 6.91 35.87
CA PRO A 660 -8.69 7.84 34.75
C PRO A 660 -9.48 9.11 35.09
N ILE A 661 -9.04 10.28 34.62
CA ILE A 661 -9.61 11.62 34.93
C ILE A 661 -11.15 11.67 34.79
N TYR A 662 -11.68 11.09 33.72
CA TYR A 662 -13.12 11.07 33.44
C TYR A 662 -13.95 10.26 34.47
N MET A 663 -13.31 9.42 35.30
CA MET A 663 -13.96 8.66 36.37
C MET A 663 -14.26 9.50 37.61
N VAL A 664 -13.49 10.57 37.86
CA VAL A 664 -13.83 11.58 38.89
C VAL A 664 -15.14 12.25 38.49
N PHE A 665 -15.13 12.93 37.34
CA PHE A 665 -16.33 13.23 36.55
C PHE A 665 -15.97 13.57 35.09
N PRO A 666 -16.90 13.35 34.14
CA PRO A 666 -16.67 13.66 32.72
C PRO A 666 -16.40 15.15 32.46
N GLN A 667 -15.67 15.46 31.38
CA GLN A 667 -15.40 16.83 30.96
C GLN A 667 -16.67 17.68 30.81
N LYS A 668 -17.76 17.09 30.33
CA LYS A 668 -19.06 17.77 30.25
C LYS A 668 -19.56 18.27 31.62
N THR A 669 -19.35 17.49 32.67
CA THR A 669 -19.71 17.86 34.04
C THR A 669 -18.86 19.03 34.54
N LEU A 670 -17.57 19.11 34.16
CA LEU A 670 -16.73 20.28 34.45
C LEU A 670 -17.33 21.57 33.88
N TYR A 671 -17.78 21.54 32.62
CA TYR A 671 -18.42 22.70 32.00
C TYR A 671 -19.77 23.05 32.63
N ASP A 672 -20.57 22.06 33.00
CA ASP A 672 -21.84 22.29 33.69
C ASP A 672 -21.62 22.98 35.06
N LEU A 673 -20.52 22.68 35.77
CA LEU A 673 -20.14 23.34 37.02
C LEU A 673 -19.82 24.83 36.80
N LEU A 674 -19.08 25.15 35.73
CA LEU A 674 -18.73 26.54 35.39
C LEU A 674 -19.95 27.38 35.03
N LEU A 675 -20.94 26.78 34.37
CA LEU A 675 -22.16 27.46 33.93
C LEU A 675 -23.16 27.66 35.07
N LYS A 676 -23.31 26.68 35.96
CA LYS A 676 -24.36 26.68 36.99
C LYS A 676 -23.88 27.17 38.36
N LEU A 677 -22.56 27.23 38.59
CA LEU A 677 -21.93 27.67 39.84
C LEU A 677 -22.64 27.14 41.11
N PRO A 678 -22.83 25.80 41.23
CA PRO A 678 -23.55 25.24 42.38
C PRO A 678 -22.78 25.47 43.68
N THR A 679 -23.36 26.25 44.58
CA THR A 679 -22.83 26.50 45.94
C THR A 679 -23.58 25.72 47.02
N LYS A 680 -24.54 24.87 46.61
CA LYS A 680 -25.33 23.97 47.48
C LYS A 680 -25.26 22.52 46.98
N MET A 681 -25.35 21.58 47.91
CA MET A 681 -25.37 20.14 47.60
C MET A 681 -26.55 19.73 46.70
N ALA A 682 -27.71 20.36 46.87
CA ALA A 682 -28.89 20.12 46.04
C ALA A 682 -28.66 20.55 44.57
N ASP A 683 -28.02 21.70 44.38
CA ASP A 683 -27.72 22.25 43.06
C ASP A 683 -26.66 21.40 42.35
N LEU A 684 -25.63 20.95 43.09
CA LEU A 684 -24.61 20.03 42.56
C LEU A 684 -25.21 18.67 42.17
N LYS A 685 -26.18 18.15 42.94
CA LYS A 685 -26.91 16.91 42.62
C LYS A 685 -27.72 17.02 41.33
N SER A 686 -28.18 18.22 40.97
CA SER A 686 -28.91 18.49 39.73
C SER A 686 -28.02 18.43 38.47
N ILE A 687 -26.70 18.36 38.64
CA ILE A 687 -25.73 18.30 37.53
C ILE A 687 -25.54 16.85 37.09
N LYS A 688 -25.70 16.63 35.78
CA LYS A 688 -25.52 15.32 35.16
C LYS A 688 -24.06 14.87 35.31
N GLY A 689 -23.86 13.77 36.03
CA GLY A 689 -22.52 13.26 36.38
C GLY A 689 -22.29 13.10 37.88
N PHE A 690 -23.10 13.74 38.73
CA PHE A 690 -23.08 13.62 40.19
C PHE A 690 -24.24 12.75 40.72
N GLY A 691 -24.04 11.44 40.75
CA GLY A 691 -24.90 10.52 41.53
C GLY A 691 -24.55 10.54 43.03
N ASP A 692 -25.39 9.92 43.87
CA ASP A 692 -25.25 9.98 45.33
C ASP A 692 -23.86 9.60 45.86
N LYS A 693 -23.17 8.67 45.19
CA LYS A 693 -21.79 8.25 45.55
C LYS A 693 -20.76 9.35 45.28
N ARG A 694 -20.78 9.97 44.10
CA ARG A 694 -19.86 11.06 43.73
C ARG A 694 -20.16 12.34 44.49
N LEU A 695 -21.44 12.60 44.76
CA LEU A 695 -21.86 13.74 45.56
C LEU A 695 -21.31 13.66 46.99
N LYS A 696 -21.36 12.47 47.61
CA LYS A 696 -20.75 12.24 48.93
C LYS A 696 -19.22 12.33 48.90
N GLN A 697 -18.60 11.82 47.84
CA GLN A 697 -17.15 11.69 47.77
C GLN A 697 -16.43 12.97 47.36
N PHE A 698 -17.03 13.77 46.47
CA PHE A 698 -16.40 14.93 45.83
C PHE A 698 -17.16 16.24 46.04
N GLY A 699 -18.41 16.18 46.50
CA GLY A 699 -19.29 17.34 46.57
C GLY A 699 -18.79 18.48 47.46
N PRO A 700 -18.29 18.23 48.69
CA PRO A 700 -17.83 19.29 49.58
C PRO A 700 -16.66 20.09 48.97
N GLU A 701 -15.62 19.40 48.51
CA GLU A 701 -14.41 20.02 47.94
C GLU A 701 -14.74 20.87 46.70
N ILE A 702 -15.66 20.40 45.83
CA ILE A 702 -16.07 21.14 44.63
C ILE A 702 -16.89 22.38 44.97
N ILE A 703 -17.79 22.28 45.96
CA ILE A 703 -18.58 23.43 46.42
C ILE A 703 -17.68 24.49 47.05
N ASP A 704 -16.65 24.09 47.79
CA ASP A 704 -15.70 25.02 48.38
C ASP A 704 -14.92 25.78 47.28
N ILE A 705 -14.38 25.06 46.27
CA ILE A 705 -13.70 25.71 45.13
C ILE A 705 -14.60 26.72 44.40
N ILE A 706 -15.88 26.40 44.22
CA ILE A 706 -16.84 27.28 43.54
C ILE A 706 -17.26 28.46 44.45
N ALA A 707 -17.41 28.23 45.75
CA ALA A 707 -17.76 29.26 46.72
C ALA A 707 -16.62 30.28 46.89
N ASP A 708 -15.37 29.81 47.00
CA ASP A 708 -14.17 30.66 47.08
C ASP A 708 -14.08 31.55 45.83
N TYR A 709 -14.31 30.96 44.64
CA TYR A 709 -14.38 31.73 43.40
C TYR A 709 -15.49 32.80 43.38
N CYS A 710 -16.69 32.46 43.85
CA CYS A 710 -17.81 33.40 43.93
C CYS A 710 -17.52 34.55 44.91
N GLU A 711 -16.85 34.26 46.04
CA GLU A 711 -16.45 35.25 47.04
C GLU A 711 -15.39 36.21 46.48
N ASP A 712 -14.33 35.67 45.87
CA ASP A 712 -13.24 36.45 45.28
C ASP A 712 -13.70 37.36 44.12
N ASN A 713 -14.80 36.99 43.44
CA ASN A 713 -15.37 37.74 42.32
C ASN A 713 -16.63 38.55 42.68
N GLY A 714 -16.99 38.65 43.96
CA GLY A 714 -18.12 39.46 44.43
C GLY A 714 -19.50 38.99 43.93
N LEU A 715 -19.65 37.71 43.61
CA LEU A 715 -20.90 37.11 43.16
C LEU A 715 -21.76 36.71 44.37
N ALA A 716 -23.05 37.08 44.36
CA ALA A 716 -23.96 36.70 45.45
C ALA A 716 -24.19 35.18 45.47
N TYR A 717 -23.84 34.52 46.58
CA TYR A 717 -24.05 33.09 46.79
C TYR A 717 -24.58 32.78 48.20
N GLU A 718 -25.30 31.67 48.34
CA GLU A 718 -25.79 31.15 49.63
C GLU A 718 -25.17 29.78 49.92
N LYS A 719 -24.22 29.72 50.86
CA LYS A 719 -23.57 28.46 51.27
C LYS A 719 -24.53 27.62 52.12
N SER A 720 -24.93 26.42 51.66
CA SER A 720 -25.71 25.48 52.49
C SER A 720 -25.35 24.01 52.28
N TYR A 721 -25.08 23.31 53.39
CA TYR A 721 -24.74 21.87 53.43
C TYR A 721 -25.91 21.00 53.95
N GLN A 722 -27.16 21.36 53.68
CA GLN A 722 -28.28 20.56 54.18
C GLN A 722 -28.59 19.39 53.23
N ILE A 723 -28.13 18.20 53.62
CA ILE A 723 -28.67 16.93 53.16
C ILE A 723 -29.72 16.51 54.19
N GLU A 724 -30.99 16.40 53.79
CA GLU A 724 -32.02 15.77 54.64
C GLU A 724 -31.66 14.29 54.86
N TYR A 725 -31.20 13.97 56.07
CA TYR A 725 -31.08 12.61 56.57
C TYR A 725 -32.33 12.29 57.42
N SER A 726 -33.05 11.23 57.04
CA SER A 726 -34.03 10.61 57.92
C SER A 726 -33.31 9.67 58.90
N GLU A 727 -33.25 10.06 60.17
CA GLU A 727 -32.67 9.25 61.25
C GLU A 727 -33.59 8.11 61.67
N ARG A 728 -33.03 6.91 61.93
CA ARG A 728 -33.45 6.08 63.08
C ARG A 728 -32.27 5.34 63.74
N LYS A 729 -32.01 5.79 64.98
CA LYS A 729 -31.64 5.07 66.23
C LYS A 729 -30.21 4.55 66.47
N GLU A 730 -29.49 5.38 67.24
CA GLU A 730 -28.77 5.12 68.50
C GLU A 730 -27.80 3.93 68.63
N LYS A 731 -26.51 4.23 68.86
CA LYS A 731 -25.92 4.22 70.23
C LYS A 731 -24.50 4.83 70.27
N LYS A 732 -24.24 5.51 71.39
CA LYS A 732 -22.99 6.16 71.83
C LYS A 732 -21.75 5.26 71.76
N GLN A 733 -20.58 5.78 71.35
CA GLN A 733 -19.43 6.01 72.25
C GLN A 733 -18.22 6.71 71.57
N LYS A 734 -17.80 7.80 72.24
CA LYS A 734 -16.45 8.36 72.49
C LYS A 734 -15.29 8.11 71.51
N THR A 735 -14.64 9.23 71.20
CA THR A 735 -13.29 9.47 70.67
C THR A 735 -12.21 8.49 71.15
N ALA A 736 -11.43 7.95 70.21
CA ALA A 736 -10.08 7.43 70.40
C ALA A 736 -9.21 7.80 69.18
N GLU A 737 -7.94 8.07 69.42
CA GLU A 737 -6.92 8.55 68.47
C GLU A 737 -6.86 7.74 67.16
N LYS A 738 -6.55 8.41 66.03
CA LYS A 738 -6.39 7.76 64.71
C LYS A 738 -5.19 6.81 64.74
N VAL A 739 -5.42 5.55 65.08
CA VAL A 739 -4.45 4.46 64.90
C VAL A 739 -4.37 4.12 63.42
N ASP A 740 -3.15 3.94 62.89
CA ASP A 740 -2.91 3.50 61.51
C ASP A 740 -3.61 2.15 61.27
N THR A 741 -4.71 2.21 60.50
CA THR A 741 -5.56 1.07 60.19
C THR A 741 -4.80 -0.10 59.55
N LYS A 742 -3.69 0.15 58.84
CA LYS A 742 -2.86 -0.91 58.26
C LYS A 742 -2.09 -1.66 59.36
N LYS A 743 -1.51 -0.94 60.32
CA LYS A 743 -0.82 -1.54 61.49
C LYS A 743 -1.75 -2.36 62.36
N VAL A 744 -3.00 -1.91 62.58
CA VAL A 744 -3.99 -2.70 63.32
C VAL A 744 -4.29 -4.05 62.64
N SER A 745 -4.33 -4.09 61.30
CA SER A 745 -4.47 -5.35 60.56
C SER A 745 -3.24 -6.25 60.69
N LEU A 746 -2.04 -5.66 60.73
CA LEU A 746 -0.77 -6.38 60.89
C LEU A 746 -0.63 -6.99 62.29
N ASP A 747 -0.96 -6.23 63.32
CA ASP A 747 -0.82 -6.66 64.72
C ASP A 747 -1.76 -7.83 65.01
N LEU A 748 -3.03 -7.75 64.59
CA LEU A 748 -3.98 -8.87 64.72
C LEU A 748 -3.55 -10.12 63.92
N PHE A 749 -2.87 -9.93 62.78
CA PHE A 749 -2.32 -11.05 62.02
C PHE A 749 -1.12 -11.69 62.75
N LYS A 750 -0.23 -10.88 63.34
CA LYS A 750 0.90 -11.36 64.17
C LYS A 750 0.44 -12.06 65.47
N GLU A 751 -0.75 -11.72 65.97
CA GLU A 751 -1.42 -12.43 67.07
C GLU A 751 -2.03 -13.77 66.66
N GLY A 752 -1.96 -14.14 65.38
CA GLY A 752 -2.34 -15.47 64.86
C GLY A 752 -3.76 -15.58 64.33
N LEU A 753 -4.47 -14.46 64.10
CA LEU A 753 -5.80 -14.47 63.50
C LEU A 753 -5.72 -14.63 61.97
N THR A 754 -6.68 -15.35 61.40
CA THR A 754 -6.80 -15.47 59.92
C THR A 754 -7.37 -14.19 59.31
N ILE A 755 -7.13 -13.96 58.02
CA ILE A 755 -7.59 -12.77 57.28
C ILE A 755 -9.11 -12.62 57.37
N GLU A 756 -9.87 -13.71 57.28
CA GLU A 756 -11.33 -13.70 57.35
C GLU A 756 -11.82 -13.28 58.73
N ARG A 757 -11.12 -13.72 59.78
CA ARG A 757 -11.45 -13.36 61.17
C ARG A 757 -11.08 -11.92 61.47
N ILE A 758 -9.93 -11.43 60.97
CA ILE A 758 -9.55 -10.01 61.04
C ILE A 758 -10.56 -9.15 60.30
N ALA A 759 -10.99 -9.56 59.10
CA ALA A 759 -12.01 -8.87 58.33
C ALA A 759 -13.33 -8.79 59.11
N SER A 760 -13.75 -9.89 59.72
CA SER A 760 -14.97 -9.95 60.53
C SER A 760 -14.88 -9.12 61.83
N GLU A 761 -13.77 -9.21 62.58
CA GLU A 761 -13.56 -8.48 63.84
C GLU A 761 -13.41 -6.98 63.61
N ARG A 762 -12.83 -6.57 62.47
CA ARG A 762 -12.66 -5.16 62.11
C ARG A 762 -13.81 -4.58 61.27
N GLY A 763 -14.79 -5.39 60.88
CA GLY A 763 -15.87 -4.97 59.99
C GLY A 763 -15.41 -4.53 58.59
N LEU A 764 -14.31 -5.11 58.10
CA LEU A 764 -13.73 -4.81 56.79
C LEU A 764 -14.04 -5.94 55.79
N ALA A 765 -13.98 -5.64 54.50
CA ALA A 765 -13.98 -6.69 53.48
C ALA A 765 -12.65 -7.47 53.52
N VAL A 766 -12.68 -8.78 53.27
CA VAL A 766 -11.48 -9.65 53.19
C VAL A 766 -10.43 -9.05 52.26
N SER A 767 -10.85 -8.53 51.09
CA SER A 767 -10.00 -7.86 50.11
C SER A 767 -9.31 -6.58 50.63
N THR A 768 -9.89 -5.91 51.63
CA THR A 768 -9.29 -4.73 52.27
C THR A 768 -8.20 -5.14 53.25
N VAL A 769 -8.39 -6.25 53.98
CA VAL A 769 -7.37 -6.82 54.87
C VAL A 769 -6.20 -7.38 54.07
N GLU A 770 -6.47 -8.10 52.98
CA GLU A 770 -5.43 -8.53 52.01
C GLU A 770 -4.64 -7.34 51.47
N GLY A 771 -5.34 -6.24 51.13
CA GLY A 771 -4.72 -4.98 50.73
C GLY A 771 -3.82 -4.38 51.81
N HIS A 772 -4.25 -4.37 53.08
CA HIS A 772 -3.44 -3.90 54.20
C HIS A 772 -2.18 -4.72 54.39
N LEU A 773 -2.26 -6.06 54.35
CA LEU A 773 -1.11 -6.95 54.55
C LEU A 773 -0.13 -6.90 53.37
N SER A 774 -0.62 -6.69 52.15
CA SER A 774 0.24 -6.55 50.96
C SER A 774 1.24 -5.39 51.05
N HIS A 775 0.89 -4.32 51.76
CA HIS A 775 1.78 -3.20 52.01
C HIS A 775 3.03 -3.62 52.82
N PHE A 776 2.87 -4.53 53.77
CA PHE A 776 3.95 -5.02 54.63
C PHE A 776 4.76 -6.15 54.01
N LEU A 777 4.21 -6.84 52.99
CA LEU A 777 4.98 -7.73 52.11
C LEU A 777 6.01 -6.94 51.29
N VAL A 778 5.63 -5.77 50.76
CA VAL A 778 6.54 -4.90 50.00
C VAL A 778 7.62 -4.30 50.89
N ALA A 779 7.26 -3.89 52.11
CA ALA A 779 8.17 -3.35 53.11
C ALA A 779 9.12 -4.40 53.73
N GLY A 780 8.94 -5.70 53.43
CA GLY A 780 9.76 -6.80 53.96
C GLY A 780 9.48 -7.16 55.43
N GLU A 781 8.39 -6.66 56.02
CA GLU A 781 8.01 -6.91 57.42
C GLU A 781 7.15 -8.18 57.61
N LEU A 782 6.72 -8.80 56.51
CA LEU A 782 5.86 -9.98 56.46
C LEU A 782 6.36 -10.91 55.34
N ASP A 783 6.31 -12.21 55.57
CA ASP A 783 6.64 -13.22 54.55
C ASP A 783 5.36 -13.74 53.89
N ILE A 784 5.35 -13.85 52.56
CA ILE A 784 4.21 -14.35 51.78
C ILE A 784 3.82 -15.77 52.20
N TYR A 785 4.79 -16.60 52.59
CA TYR A 785 4.56 -17.99 53.03
C TYR A 785 3.88 -18.09 54.40
N GLN A 786 3.79 -16.99 55.15
CA GLN A 786 3.00 -16.92 56.39
C GLN A 786 1.51 -16.64 56.11
N ILE A 787 1.20 -16.10 54.93
CA ILE A 787 -0.16 -15.69 54.54
C ILE A 787 -0.82 -16.73 53.62
N ILE A 788 -0.05 -17.28 52.67
CA ILE A 788 -0.55 -18.18 51.64
C ILE A 788 0.21 -19.51 51.72
N ASN A 789 -0.50 -20.62 51.51
CA ASN A 789 0.11 -21.95 51.46
C ASN A 789 1.23 -22.01 50.40
N SER A 790 2.38 -22.61 50.74
CA SER A 790 3.56 -22.71 49.89
C SER A 790 3.27 -23.24 48.49
N ASN A 791 2.42 -24.27 48.36
CA ASN A 791 2.07 -24.85 47.06
C ASN A 791 1.33 -23.86 46.14
N LYS A 792 0.58 -22.90 46.69
CA LYS A 792 -0.08 -21.86 45.90
C LYS A 792 0.87 -20.71 45.56
N VAL A 793 1.73 -20.32 46.50
CA VAL A 793 2.75 -19.29 46.25
C VAL A 793 3.65 -19.73 45.11
N ASP A 794 4.19 -20.95 45.17
CA ASP A 794 5.11 -21.48 44.16
C ASP A 794 4.46 -21.53 42.77
N LYS A 795 3.19 -21.95 42.67
CA LYS A 795 2.43 -21.93 41.41
C LYS A 795 2.26 -20.53 40.82
N ILE A 796 1.96 -19.54 41.66
CA ILE A 796 1.76 -18.15 41.21
C ILE A 796 3.11 -17.53 40.82
N VAL A 797 4.19 -17.85 41.55
CA VAL A 797 5.55 -17.42 41.23
C VAL A 797 6.01 -17.99 39.89
N ASP A 798 5.87 -19.31 39.68
CA ASP A 798 6.26 -19.98 38.43
C ASP A 798 5.51 -19.42 37.21
N TYR A 799 4.23 -19.05 37.37
CA TYR A 799 3.48 -18.36 36.32
C TYR A 799 4.10 -17.00 35.96
N PHE A 800 4.43 -16.17 36.95
CA PHE A 800 4.98 -14.83 36.69
C PHE A 800 6.47 -14.83 36.29
N GLU A 801 7.25 -15.84 36.67
CA GLU A 801 8.65 -15.97 36.26
C GLU A 801 8.79 -16.48 34.82
N ASN A 802 7.87 -17.35 34.35
CA ASN A 802 7.92 -17.91 32.99
C ASN A 802 7.13 -17.08 31.95
N GLN A 803 6.23 -16.18 32.37
CA GLN A 803 5.46 -15.31 31.48
C GLN A 803 5.62 -13.84 31.87
N ALA A 804 6.67 -13.21 31.36
CA ALA A 804 6.90 -11.79 31.57
C ALA A 804 5.75 -10.95 30.96
N ASP A 805 5.12 -10.14 31.82
CA ASP A 805 4.27 -8.98 31.47
C ASP A 805 2.79 -9.23 31.10
N GLN A 806 2.10 -10.12 31.83
CA GLN A 806 0.63 -10.27 31.76
C GLN A 806 -0.14 -9.73 32.98
N GLY A 807 -1.39 -9.32 32.73
CA GLY A 807 -2.26 -8.67 33.71
C GLY A 807 -2.86 -9.64 34.73
N LEU A 808 -3.48 -9.10 35.80
CA LEU A 808 -4.14 -9.91 36.85
C LEU A 808 -5.26 -10.81 36.32
N LEU A 809 -5.92 -10.41 35.22
CA LEU A 809 -7.01 -11.16 34.59
C LEU A 809 -6.49 -12.43 33.91
N ASP A 810 -5.39 -12.34 33.17
CA ASP A 810 -4.79 -13.47 32.46
C ASP A 810 -4.21 -14.48 33.46
N ALA A 811 -3.57 -13.99 34.52
CA ALA A 811 -3.13 -14.81 35.65
C ALA A 811 -4.28 -15.57 36.30
N LYS A 812 -5.43 -14.91 36.51
CA LYS A 812 -6.61 -15.56 37.10
C LYS A 812 -7.21 -16.63 36.18
N ILE A 813 -7.21 -16.41 34.86
CA ILE A 813 -7.68 -17.39 33.88
C ILE A 813 -6.75 -18.62 33.85
N ALA A 814 -5.44 -18.40 33.89
CA ALA A 814 -4.44 -19.47 33.84
C ALA A 814 -4.36 -20.30 35.13
N LEU A 815 -4.49 -19.65 36.30
CA LEU A 815 -4.34 -20.29 37.62
C LEU A 815 -5.66 -20.88 38.16
N GLY A 816 -6.79 -20.62 37.48
CA GLY A 816 -8.10 -21.18 37.81
C GLY A 816 -8.70 -20.65 39.13
N ASP A 817 -9.75 -21.33 39.61
CA ASP A 817 -10.48 -20.92 40.82
C ASP A 817 -9.76 -21.23 42.13
N ASP A 818 -8.69 -22.03 42.08
CA ASP A 818 -7.88 -22.40 43.25
C ASP A 818 -7.06 -21.23 43.84
N CYS A 819 -6.84 -20.16 43.06
CA CYS A 819 -6.13 -18.95 43.50
C CYS A 819 -7.04 -17.71 43.43
N SER A 820 -7.21 -16.99 44.54
CA SER A 820 -8.02 -15.78 44.59
C SER A 820 -7.29 -14.59 43.92
N TYR A 821 -8.04 -13.58 43.45
CA TYR A 821 -7.44 -12.34 42.96
C TYR A 821 -6.58 -11.63 44.02
N GLY A 822 -6.92 -11.79 45.30
CA GLY A 822 -6.15 -11.28 46.43
C GLY A 822 -4.81 -12.00 46.59
N GLU A 823 -4.82 -13.33 46.55
CA GLU A 823 -3.63 -14.18 46.60
C GLU A 823 -2.65 -13.85 45.46
N ILE A 824 -3.14 -13.75 44.22
CA ILE A 824 -2.32 -13.40 43.04
C ILE A 824 -1.70 -12.00 43.19
N ARG A 825 -2.47 -11.03 43.72
CA ARG A 825 -1.99 -9.66 43.96
C ARG A 825 -0.91 -9.61 45.04
N MET A 826 -1.06 -10.37 46.13
CA MET A 826 -0.08 -10.44 47.21
C MET A 826 1.24 -11.08 46.75
N VAL A 827 1.19 -12.19 46.00
CA VAL A 827 2.40 -12.82 45.44
C VAL A 827 3.10 -11.90 44.42
N LYS A 828 2.34 -11.18 43.58
CA LYS A 828 2.91 -10.19 42.65
C LYS A 828 3.58 -9.02 43.38
N ALA A 829 3.01 -8.57 44.51
CA ALA A 829 3.62 -7.55 45.37
C ALA A 829 4.92 -8.06 46.03
N TYR A 830 4.93 -9.32 46.49
CA TYR A 830 6.11 -9.99 47.02
C TYR A 830 7.23 -10.13 45.97
N LEU A 831 6.92 -10.53 44.73
CA LEU A 831 7.90 -10.62 43.64
C LEU A 831 8.54 -9.27 43.30
N ARG A 832 7.76 -8.18 43.31
CA ARG A 832 8.29 -6.82 43.13
C ARG A 832 9.31 -6.44 44.20
N SER A 833 9.05 -6.80 45.46
CA SER A 833 9.98 -6.56 46.58
C SER A 833 11.26 -7.39 46.46
N LYS A 834 11.16 -8.66 46.04
CA LYS A 834 12.31 -9.58 45.93
C LYS A 834 13.26 -9.29 44.77
N TYR A 835 12.75 -8.76 43.65
CA TYR A 835 13.53 -8.54 42.43
C TYR A 835 13.84 -7.06 42.12
N ASN A 836 13.41 -6.10 42.95
CA ASN A 836 13.64 -4.66 42.77
C ASN A 836 13.26 -4.16 41.36
N LEU A 837 12.08 -4.58 40.88
CA LEU A 837 11.51 -4.25 39.57
C LEU A 837 10.44 -3.16 39.65
#